data_AF-Q1D9N1-F1
#
_entry.id   AF-Q1D9N1-F1
#
_cell.length_a   1.000
_cell.length_b   1.000
_cell.length_c   1.000
_cell.angle_alpha   90.00
_cell.angle_beta   90.00
_cell.angle_gamma   90.00
#
_symmetry.space_group_name_H-M   'P 1'
#
loop_
_entity.id
_entity.type
_entity.pdbx_description
1 polymer ?
#
loop_
_entity_poly.entity_id
_entity_poly.type
_entity_poly.pdbx_seq_one_letter_code
_entity_poly.pdbx_strand_id
1 'polypeptide(L)'
;MPSVNPRPLAAALLVLLFPGLALAQFYVVPRRPGKTAVNSYEFEWRHTDILVGPGATGLAEPPERTAHEQPPESPGGANPGAPTTSPDQGDTKAPPSGPPSETTGGTSEPQSQTGLPGSTPVVLEGATDAGVPPLTMGEDGGVPESGLAAADGGAEDGGALAAADAGTEDGGTLAAGGTDGGEQDAGATYLMASDADDDGGTVLGGGQSVFAGADGGFNYTYAKSLGDKSGGVRFYFYERERMVAERAAPLIEEAYRYLVDQFKYVPTKTFPYILYSSYQEFLQTNLFAVSEGTLGLTSTGEDLKLTLPYLGDHRLFEEVSTHELAHQFTIQKVRTVAEQAKMFGDPLQAIPLWFIEGLAEFYAKRGMDPEAEMLVRDLLVNPDLFKGYAFLDFFSPGPYGYLWIYKVGQVRVSFLEEEYGAGFIQRVLEESPRLAGGSRDSPSLKFEELLERLTGDNPKRISARFENWLKRRAFKTYLASEQSAPALDLLDKAPGYTTAMASSPSGNVLGLRTIVPETGESRLYIMDPRVPDKTVKVAGDGVPGVESLHPISGRSFALTNDKLAFIAEITGRDVIYVQDYTHKSERRGADVLVRRNAIRTGIDREVGLVVDLSLGGRTAYRIDRHGLLAAYSPAFSPDGRWVAFIGINDAGLRDIYAIDLQAGPDAPPLQLTDDVFSEREVTWGPSGIVFTSDATSHRQFNLFRVRPDAPRQVERLTSEERDHTAPVALADGRLFFTAFNNSSSDLHELTKDGRIVRRTDLTTGVFEPGPGPDGSLWMLFHVSGERRPAVLRPPRMLALDVPAEPPPEPPNPLAVRPLTDAQNYEPFTRQNLEFGPFFGFAGAGGGGFVGQLFAAASDRMKDHQFLLTLAVYGSFDLTDGYLLYVNDKSRTTWGGGIFQSLRFRVDRTFEGEEGAQNAFFTSGERFFGALGSVRYPLSTFLFVQGDLAIGGTRYFLDDYTEFELFFPERNAANRELLTAWNARNRAIRFQTELSGQIGYDSLKYHYATGPLSGSAAMLETTVGVQPFDNQAYGNVRVDAERYFPIYGRANIFIRGGLGTTLGGRYARSYFLSSFDTLRGVNFGDIQWLLGRHYVYSTLEAQLPLNDIIRVAFLSDLEAIAAIDAGGVGEGRDDLWNHRVVNGVVGFNLALGPLLLRLHFARPFDVGAAAGRPDPGWVTNFSLGIAGLNGFFDQANTGKSVGPSPTPMSPALMPSMGGGYTAPRR
;
A
#
# COMPACT_ATOMS: atom_id res chain seq x y z
N MET A 1 34.73 35.17 -15.51
CA MET A 1 33.87 36.05 -14.69
C MET A 1 33.73 35.42 -13.31
N PRO A 2 33.57 36.19 -12.22
CA PRO A 2 33.40 35.62 -10.88
C PRO A 2 32.05 34.89 -10.74
N SER A 3 32.00 33.91 -9.83
CA SER A 3 30.82 33.09 -9.57
C SER A 3 29.71 33.87 -8.85
N VAL A 4 28.63 34.15 -9.55
CA VAL A 4 27.41 34.69 -8.94
C VAL A 4 26.70 33.55 -8.20
N ASN A 5 26.56 33.68 -6.88
CA ASN A 5 25.76 32.79 -6.05
C ASN A 5 24.31 32.76 -6.59
N PRO A 6 23.68 31.61 -6.87
CA PRO A 6 22.36 31.57 -7.49
C PRO A 6 21.21 31.96 -6.54
N ARG A 7 21.41 31.91 -5.21
CA ARG A 7 20.34 32.10 -4.21
C ARG A 7 19.68 33.49 -4.22
N PRO A 8 20.37 34.62 -4.44
CA PRO A 8 19.73 35.93 -4.54
C PRO A 8 18.97 36.13 -5.85
N LEU A 9 19.33 35.44 -6.93
CA LEU A 9 18.75 35.66 -8.25
C LEU A 9 17.28 35.20 -8.31
N ALA A 10 16.97 34.07 -7.68
CA ALA A 10 15.60 33.57 -7.53
C ALA A 10 14.72 34.52 -6.69
N ALA A 11 15.28 35.07 -5.60
CA ALA A 11 14.57 36.04 -4.77
C ALA A 11 14.33 37.37 -5.51
N ALA A 12 15.30 37.86 -6.29
CA ALA A 12 15.15 39.08 -7.09
C ALA A 12 14.11 38.93 -8.21
N LEU A 13 14.05 37.77 -8.87
CA LEU A 13 13.01 37.44 -9.86
C LEU A 13 11.61 37.38 -9.23
N LEU A 14 11.48 36.82 -8.02
CA LEU A 14 10.21 36.79 -7.29
C LEU A 14 9.70 38.19 -6.92
N VAL A 15 10.58 39.12 -6.55
CA VAL A 15 10.18 40.49 -6.14
C VAL A 15 9.78 41.36 -7.34
N LEU A 16 10.36 41.14 -8.52
CA LEU A 16 10.08 41.95 -9.73
C LEU A 16 8.79 41.55 -10.48
N LEU A 17 8.07 40.51 -10.05
CA LEU A 17 6.87 40.00 -10.72
C LEU A 17 5.53 40.48 -10.10
N PHE A 18 5.55 41.34 -9.07
CA PHE A 18 4.33 41.78 -8.36
C PHE A 18 3.92 43.26 -8.60
N PRO A 19 3.38 43.58 -9.79
CA PRO A 19 2.39 44.65 -9.92
C PRO A 19 1.13 44.14 -10.64
N GLY A 20 0.05 43.83 -9.90
CA GLY A 20 -1.25 43.51 -10.52
C GLY A 20 -2.21 42.58 -9.76
N LEU A 21 -1.78 41.90 -8.69
CA LEU A 21 -2.68 41.03 -7.92
C LEU A 21 -3.58 41.82 -6.95
N ALA A 22 -4.69 42.31 -7.50
CA ALA A 22 -5.92 42.69 -6.79
C ALA A 22 -7.10 41.94 -7.42
N LEU A 23 -8.24 41.88 -6.73
CA LEU A 23 -9.44 41.07 -7.06
C LEU A 23 -9.21 39.55 -7.03
N ALA A 24 -9.60 38.91 -5.92
CA ALA A 24 -9.90 37.48 -5.95
C ALA A 24 -11.23 37.27 -6.69
N GLN A 25 -11.17 36.60 -7.84
CA GLN A 25 -12.34 36.22 -8.63
C GLN A 25 -12.50 34.69 -8.57
N PHE A 26 -13.74 34.19 -8.55
CA PHE A 26 -14.01 32.77 -8.27
C PHE A 26 -14.09 31.95 -9.56
N TYR A 27 -12.91 31.60 -10.09
CA TYR A 27 -12.78 30.87 -11.35
C TYR A 27 -13.46 29.49 -11.33
N VAL A 28 -14.19 29.21 -12.41
CA VAL A 28 -14.52 27.88 -12.92
C VAL A 28 -13.21 27.24 -13.40
N VAL A 29 -12.47 26.73 -12.44
CA VAL A 29 -11.49 25.67 -12.67
C VAL A 29 -12.29 24.39 -12.93
N PRO A 30 -11.90 23.55 -13.90
CA PRO A 30 -12.50 22.23 -14.12
C PRO A 30 -12.41 21.39 -12.83
N ARG A 31 -13.56 20.94 -12.32
CA ARG A 31 -13.62 20.14 -11.08
C ARG A 31 -13.43 18.66 -11.41
N ARG A 32 -12.66 17.96 -10.56
CA ARG A 32 -12.58 16.49 -10.55
C ARG A 32 -13.32 15.96 -9.32
N PRO A 33 -14.14 14.91 -9.45
CA PRO A 33 -14.84 14.32 -8.32
C PRO A 33 -13.92 13.47 -7.43
N GLY A 34 -12.84 12.91 -7.99
CA GLY A 34 -11.90 12.06 -7.29
C GLY A 34 -12.43 10.64 -7.05
N LYS A 35 -11.52 9.68 -6.88
CA LYS A 35 -11.86 8.35 -6.35
C LYS A 35 -12.29 8.49 -4.88
N THR A 36 -13.14 7.58 -4.42
CA THR A 36 -13.61 7.56 -3.02
C THR A 36 -13.27 6.20 -2.43
N ALA A 37 -12.68 6.13 -1.23
CA ALA A 37 -12.57 4.87 -0.52
C ALA A 37 -13.97 4.29 -0.25
N VAL A 38 -14.14 2.97 -0.34
CA VAL A 38 -15.41 2.28 -0.05
C VAL A 38 -15.25 1.52 1.25
N ASN A 39 -15.43 2.21 2.38
CA ASN A 39 -15.41 1.57 3.69
C ASN A 39 -16.62 0.62 3.77
N SER A 40 -16.40 -0.69 3.62
CA SER A 40 -17.45 -1.70 3.51
C SER A 40 -17.81 -2.35 4.86
N TYR A 41 -17.46 -1.67 5.96
CA TYR A 41 -17.57 -2.10 7.35
C TYR A 41 -17.96 -0.91 8.25
N GLU A 42 -18.26 -1.19 9.52
CA GLU A 42 -18.43 -0.17 10.57
C GLU A 42 -17.29 -0.26 11.61
N PHE A 43 -16.81 0.90 12.08
CA PHE A 43 -15.61 0.97 12.92
C PHE A 43 -15.96 0.99 14.42
N GLU A 44 -16.05 -0.20 15.02
CA GLU A 44 -16.36 -0.46 16.44
C GLU A 44 -15.07 -0.75 17.22
N TRP A 45 -14.20 0.26 17.36
CA TRP A 45 -12.87 0.11 17.96
C TRP A 45 -12.88 -0.27 19.45
N ARG A 46 -12.09 -1.29 19.78
CA ARG A 46 -11.64 -1.66 21.13
C ARG A 46 -10.15 -1.40 21.30
N HIS A 47 -9.70 -1.36 22.55
CA HIS A 47 -8.26 -1.50 22.83
C HIS A 47 -7.94 -2.19 24.16
N THR A 48 -6.74 -2.74 24.25
CA THR A 48 -6.14 -3.28 25.47
C THR A 48 -4.64 -2.95 25.50
N ASP A 49 -4.02 -2.98 26.69
CA ASP A 49 -2.59 -2.69 26.87
C ASP A 49 -1.84 -4.01 27.17
N ILE A 50 -0.85 -4.34 26.36
CA ILE A 50 -0.12 -5.61 26.39
C ILE A 50 1.38 -5.33 26.59
N LEU A 51 2.04 -6.08 27.49
CA LEU A 51 3.44 -5.88 27.90
C LEU A 51 3.76 -4.48 28.46
N VAL A 52 2.82 -3.86 29.16
CA VAL A 52 2.99 -2.53 29.78
C VAL A 52 3.26 -2.65 31.29
N GLY A 53 4.35 -2.04 31.76
CA GLY A 53 4.66 -1.91 33.19
C GLY A 53 4.86 -3.26 33.91
N PRO A 54 4.48 -3.38 35.20
CA PRO A 54 4.71 -4.59 36.00
C PRO A 54 4.05 -5.86 35.45
N GLY A 55 3.04 -5.72 34.59
CA GLY A 55 2.40 -6.86 33.89
C GLY A 55 3.21 -7.41 32.71
N ALA A 56 4.35 -6.80 32.36
CA ALA A 56 5.23 -7.27 31.30
C ALA A 56 6.09 -8.49 31.71
N THR A 57 6.26 -8.74 33.01
CA THR A 57 6.97 -9.92 33.55
C THR A 57 6.03 -11.09 33.70
N GLY A 58 5.86 -11.83 32.61
CA GLY A 58 5.20 -13.13 32.58
C GLY A 58 5.42 -13.78 31.21
N LEU A 59 5.45 -15.11 31.18
CA LEU A 59 5.13 -15.86 29.96
C LEU A 59 3.60 -16.04 29.95
N ALA A 60 2.98 -15.89 28.78
CA ALA A 60 1.68 -16.53 28.59
C ALA A 60 1.91 -18.04 28.74
N GLU A 61 1.14 -18.72 29.60
CA GLU A 61 1.22 -20.18 29.67
C GLU A 61 0.91 -20.76 28.28
N PRO A 62 1.67 -21.77 27.81
CA PRO A 62 1.36 -22.41 26.53
C PRO A 62 -0.08 -22.94 26.62
N PRO A 63 -0.92 -22.72 25.60
CA PRO A 63 -2.35 -22.99 25.69
C PRO A 63 -2.59 -24.43 26.13
N GLU A 64 -3.44 -24.63 27.15
CA GLU A 64 -3.99 -25.96 27.43
C GLU A 64 -4.56 -26.51 26.12
N ARG A 65 -4.11 -27.71 25.72
CA ARG A 65 -4.18 -28.20 24.33
C ARG A 65 -5.62 -28.18 23.79
N THR A 66 -5.96 -27.09 23.11
CA THR A 66 -7.31 -26.77 22.61
C THR A 66 -7.29 -26.42 21.12
N ALA A 67 -6.68 -27.31 20.33
CA ALA A 67 -7.31 -27.64 19.06
C ALA A 67 -8.75 -28.10 19.37
N HIS A 68 -9.74 -27.59 18.64
CA HIS A 68 -11.16 -27.68 19.02
C HIS A 68 -11.62 -29.09 19.39
N GLU A 69 -12.63 -29.16 20.28
CA GLU A 69 -13.36 -30.38 20.59
C GLU A 69 -13.84 -31.05 19.29
N GLN A 70 -13.15 -32.11 18.87
CA GLN A 70 -13.75 -33.04 17.92
C GLN A 70 -14.95 -33.68 18.61
N PRO A 71 -16.11 -33.81 17.93
CA PRO A 71 -17.19 -34.63 18.46
C PRO A 71 -16.64 -36.05 18.70
N PRO A 72 -16.84 -36.65 19.88
CA PRO A 72 -16.29 -37.97 20.15
C PRO A 72 -16.81 -38.98 19.12
N GLU A 73 -15.91 -39.87 18.68
CA GLU A 73 -16.05 -40.79 17.53
C GLU A 73 -15.72 -40.18 16.14
N SER A 74 -14.47 -39.77 15.95
CA SER A 74 -13.82 -39.73 14.63
C SER A 74 -12.38 -40.31 14.72
N PRO A 75 -12.03 -41.39 14.00
CA PRO A 75 -10.73 -42.05 14.18
C PRO A 75 -9.58 -41.31 13.47
N GLY A 76 -8.56 -40.91 14.23
CA GLY A 76 -7.30 -40.43 13.66
C GLY A 76 -6.36 -41.56 13.25
N GLY A 77 -5.69 -41.40 12.11
CA GLY A 77 -4.54 -42.21 11.69
C GLY A 77 -4.86 -43.54 10.98
N ALA A 78 -4.19 -43.77 9.85
CA ALA A 78 -4.22 -45.07 9.18
C ALA A 78 -3.38 -46.10 9.97
N ASN A 79 -3.98 -47.23 10.32
CA ASN A 79 -3.29 -48.33 11.00
C ASN A 79 -2.59 -49.24 9.94
N PRO A 80 -1.24 -49.33 9.89
CA PRO A 80 -0.52 -50.04 8.84
C PRO A 80 -0.53 -51.57 9.07
N GLY A 81 -1.70 -52.20 8.93
CA GLY A 81 -1.91 -53.58 9.39
C GLY A 81 -3.17 -54.30 8.89
N ALA A 82 -3.56 -54.14 7.62
CA ALA A 82 -4.62 -54.95 7.00
C ALA A 82 -4.27 -55.38 5.56
N PRO A 83 -4.55 -56.63 5.12
CA PRO A 83 -4.20 -57.09 3.77
C PRO A 83 -5.08 -56.50 2.68
N THR A 84 -4.49 -56.26 1.51
CA THR A 84 -5.23 -55.94 0.28
C THR A 84 -6.01 -57.15 -0.25
N THR A 85 -7.23 -56.92 -0.73
CA THR A 85 -7.98 -57.89 -1.55
C THR A 85 -8.59 -57.19 -2.77
N SER A 86 -8.42 -57.81 -3.94
CA SER A 86 -8.90 -57.28 -5.23
C SER A 86 -10.40 -57.58 -5.44
N PRO A 87 -11.10 -56.79 -6.29
CA PRO A 87 -12.54 -56.95 -6.49
C PRO A 87 -12.88 -58.07 -7.50
N ASP A 88 -13.99 -58.78 -7.28
CA ASP A 88 -14.67 -59.53 -8.34
C ASP A 88 -16.17 -59.82 -8.05
N GLN A 89 -16.99 -59.76 -9.10
CA GLN A 89 -18.34 -60.34 -9.38
C GLN A 89 -19.39 -60.66 -8.26
N GLY A 90 -20.70 -60.40 -8.51
CA GLY A 90 -21.78 -61.19 -7.87
C GLY A 90 -23.23 -60.64 -7.78
N ASP A 91 -24.02 -60.77 -8.85
CA ASP A 91 -25.48 -60.58 -9.02
C ASP A 91 -26.51 -60.64 -7.83
N THR A 92 -27.42 -59.64 -7.84
CA THR A 92 -28.90 -59.70 -7.64
C THR A 92 -29.58 -60.41 -6.44
N LYS A 93 -30.43 -59.66 -5.68
CA LYS A 93 -31.93 -59.76 -5.66
C LYS A 93 -32.61 -58.89 -4.57
N ALA A 94 -33.92 -58.64 -4.74
CA ALA A 94 -34.81 -57.85 -3.87
C ALA A 94 -36.31 -58.23 -4.15
N PRO A 95 -37.34 -57.53 -3.61
CA PRO A 95 -37.53 -56.91 -2.28
C PRO A 95 -38.50 -57.86 -1.48
N PRO A 96 -39.74 -57.56 -0.97
CA PRO A 96 -40.47 -56.32 -0.53
C PRO A 96 -40.34 -56.14 1.01
N SER A 97 -41.11 -55.41 1.84
CA SER A 97 -42.23 -54.41 1.85
C SER A 97 -42.21 -53.76 3.27
N GLY A 98 -42.91 -52.69 3.68
CA GLY A 98 -43.99 -51.81 3.16
C GLY A 98 -44.36 -50.76 4.26
N PRO A 99 -45.25 -49.77 4.01
CA PRO A 99 -45.44 -48.54 4.84
C PRO A 99 -46.81 -48.50 5.60
N PRO A 100 -47.38 -47.36 6.11
CA PRO A 100 -46.95 -45.95 6.33
C PRO A 100 -47.04 -45.54 7.85
N SER A 101 -47.17 -44.32 8.42
CA SER A 101 -47.81 -43.00 8.12
C SER A 101 -47.25 -41.92 9.12
N GLU A 102 -47.13 -40.60 8.81
CA GLU A 102 -48.11 -39.47 8.96
C GLU A 102 -48.63 -39.20 10.41
N THR A 103 -48.87 -37.98 10.96
CA THR A 103 -48.69 -36.54 10.56
C THR A 103 -49.01 -35.59 11.76
N THR A 104 -48.48 -34.33 11.77
CA THR A 104 -48.97 -33.12 12.52
C THR A 104 -49.03 -33.14 14.08
N GLY A 105 -49.06 -32.02 14.83
CA GLY A 105 -48.86 -30.59 14.52
C GLY A 105 -49.41 -29.60 15.61
N GLY A 106 -48.69 -28.50 15.88
CA GLY A 106 -49.11 -27.35 16.73
C GLY A 106 -49.04 -27.53 18.27
N THR A 107 -49.24 -26.54 19.17
CA THR A 107 -48.94 -25.07 19.20
C THR A 107 -49.31 -24.49 20.58
N SER A 108 -48.58 -23.44 21.04
CA SER A 108 -48.95 -22.42 22.07
C SER A 108 -49.13 -22.77 23.57
N GLU A 109 -48.65 -21.81 24.39
CA GLU A 109 -48.84 -21.60 25.84
C GLU A 109 -50.27 -21.03 26.17
N PRO A 110 -50.63 -20.39 27.33
CA PRO A 110 -49.88 -20.06 28.58
C PRO A 110 -50.66 -20.17 29.92
N GLN A 111 -49.99 -19.87 31.06
CA GLN A 111 -50.36 -18.76 31.99
C GLN A 111 -49.42 -18.62 33.21
N SER A 112 -49.46 -17.47 33.90
CA SER A 112 -48.55 -17.02 34.97
C SER A 112 -49.29 -16.26 36.08
N GLN A 113 -48.67 -16.04 37.27
CA GLN A 113 -49.01 -14.93 38.18
C GLN A 113 -48.02 -14.70 39.36
N THR A 114 -47.52 -13.45 39.51
CA THR A 114 -47.17 -12.66 40.74
C THR A 114 -46.21 -13.23 41.84
N GLY A 115 -45.40 -12.43 42.58
CA GLY A 115 -45.17 -10.96 42.62
C GLY A 115 -44.16 -10.52 43.72
N LEU A 116 -43.61 -9.29 43.62
CA LEU A 116 -42.56 -8.65 44.50
C LEU A 116 -43.14 -7.88 45.72
N PRO A 117 -42.38 -7.20 46.65
CA PRO A 117 -40.92 -6.88 46.77
C PRO A 117 -40.28 -7.30 48.15
N GLY A 118 -39.09 -6.89 48.65
CA GLY A 118 -37.91 -6.17 48.10
C GLY A 118 -37.30 -5.07 49.02
N SER A 119 -35.94 -5.01 49.19
CA SER A 119 -35.10 -4.00 49.94
C SER A 119 -35.24 -3.97 51.49
N THR A 120 -34.28 -3.65 52.40
CA THR A 120 -32.88 -3.09 52.47
C THR A 120 -32.34 -3.28 53.94
N PRO A 121 -31.17 -2.79 54.47
CA PRO A 121 -29.87 -2.33 53.92
C PRO A 121 -28.58 -2.83 54.70
N VAL A 122 -27.42 -2.21 54.39
CA VAL A 122 -26.01 -2.30 54.85
C VAL A 122 -25.71 -1.94 56.33
N VAL A 123 -24.60 -2.45 56.94
CA VAL A 123 -23.59 -1.75 57.83
C VAL A 123 -22.44 -2.69 58.31
N LEU A 124 -21.30 -2.14 58.80
CA LEU A 124 -20.01 -2.78 59.16
C LEU A 124 -19.87 -3.13 60.68
N GLU A 125 -18.85 -3.93 61.11
CA GLU A 125 -17.57 -3.50 61.76
C GLU A 125 -16.75 -4.63 62.49
N GLY A 126 -15.40 -4.60 62.37
CA GLY A 126 -14.30 -5.16 63.23
C GLY A 126 -14.30 -6.58 63.89
N ALA A 127 -13.26 -7.07 64.60
CA ALA A 127 -11.78 -6.88 64.55
C ALA A 127 -11.04 -7.83 65.56
N THR A 128 -9.72 -8.09 65.37
CA THR A 128 -8.70 -8.68 66.31
C THR A 128 -8.86 -10.13 66.86
N ASP A 129 -7.85 -10.91 67.32
CA ASP A 129 -6.40 -11.19 67.06
C ASP A 129 -5.75 -11.89 68.31
N ALA A 130 -4.55 -12.49 68.16
CA ALA A 130 -3.48 -12.78 69.16
C ALA A 130 -3.31 -14.16 69.89
N GLY A 131 -2.18 -14.86 69.61
CA GLY A 131 -1.11 -15.09 70.62
C GLY A 131 -0.61 -16.51 71.06
N VAL A 132 0.54 -16.99 70.53
CA VAL A 132 1.92 -17.11 71.19
C VAL A 132 2.06 -17.90 72.55
N PRO A 133 3.18 -18.57 73.03
CA PRO A 133 4.65 -18.54 72.67
C PRO A 133 5.49 -19.86 72.36
N PRO A 134 6.32 -20.57 73.23
CA PRO A 134 7.77 -20.82 72.92
C PRO A 134 8.47 -22.21 73.24
N LEU A 135 9.72 -22.46 72.73
CA LEU A 135 11.01 -22.63 73.51
C LEU A 135 12.27 -23.24 72.78
N THR A 136 13.46 -22.64 73.06
CA THR A 136 14.86 -23.18 73.23
C THR A 136 15.85 -23.61 72.10
N MET A 137 17.14 -23.23 72.32
CA MET A 137 18.45 -23.61 71.68
C MET A 137 18.72 -23.16 70.21
N GLY A 138 19.93 -22.71 69.80
CA GLY A 138 21.17 -22.34 70.52
C GLY A 138 22.39 -22.09 69.57
N GLU A 139 23.29 -21.17 69.95
CA GLU A 139 24.77 -21.00 69.68
C GLU A 139 25.49 -21.80 68.56
N ASP A 140 26.54 -21.35 67.84
CA ASP A 140 27.21 -20.05 67.55
C ASP A 140 28.18 -20.33 66.33
N GLY A 141 29.13 -19.54 65.80
CA GLY A 141 29.75 -18.22 66.07
C GLY A 141 31.19 -18.14 65.52
N GLY A 142 31.70 -16.99 65.03
CA GLY A 142 33.14 -16.85 64.67
C GLY A 142 33.60 -15.68 63.77
N VAL A 143 34.52 -14.84 64.28
CA VAL A 143 35.16 -13.64 63.67
C VAL A 143 36.56 -13.46 64.37
N PRO A 144 37.54 -12.58 64.01
CA PRO A 144 37.48 -11.40 63.10
C PRO A 144 38.73 -11.08 62.21
N GLU A 145 38.60 -10.01 61.41
CA GLU A 145 39.55 -8.91 61.08
C GLU A 145 41.08 -9.11 60.86
N SER A 146 41.54 -8.54 59.73
CA SER A 146 42.74 -7.66 59.58
C SER A 146 44.18 -8.23 59.66
N GLY A 147 45.12 -7.59 58.94
CA GLY A 147 46.56 -7.84 59.00
C GLY A 147 47.39 -6.86 58.17
N LEU A 148 48.46 -6.30 58.74
CA LEU A 148 49.27 -5.22 58.15
C LEU A 148 50.40 -5.71 57.21
N ALA A 149 50.57 -4.98 56.11
CA ALA A 149 51.80 -4.38 55.56
C ALA A 149 53.12 -5.17 55.32
N ALA A 150 53.82 -4.68 54.27
CA ALA A 150 55.28 -4.47 54.16
C ALA A 150 56.18 -5.48 53.38
N ALA A 151 56.80 -4.91 52.33
CA ALA A 151 58.24 -4.93 52.02
C ALA A 151 58.88 -5.93 51.01
N ASP A 152 59.73 -5.29 50.18
CA ASP A 152 61.03 -5.72 49.60
C ASP A 152 61.19 -6.65 48.38
N GLY A 153 62.27 -6.34 47.64
CA GLY A 153 62.68 -6.93 46.35
C GLY A 153 62.03 -6.23 45.15
N GLY A 154 62.69 -5.40 44.33
CA GLY A 154 64.14 -5.23 44.04
C GLY A 154 64.37 -5.62 42.57
N ALA A 155 64.54 -4.66 41.65
CA ALA A 155 65.84 -4.06 41.26
C ALA A 155 66.71 -5.02 40.41
N GLU A 156 67.40 -4.62 39.34
CA GLU A 156 67.56 -3.31 38.66
C GLU A 156 68.15 -3.53 37.25
N ASP A 157 68.11 -2.50 36.39
CA ASP A 157 68.88 -2.32 35.14
C ASP A 157 68.83 -3.39 34.01
N GLY A 158 69.06 -3.05 32.74
CA GLY A 158 69.29 -1.73 32.12
C GLY A 158 69.92 -1.86 30.72
N GLY A 159 70.20 -0.73 30.04
CA GLY A 159 71.20 -0.71 28.96
C GLY A 159 70.74 -1.00 27.51
N ALA A 160 69.79 -0.21 27.00
CA ALA A 160 69.79 0.52 25.71
C ALA A 160 70.54 0.03 24.43
N LEU A 161 70.05 0.55 23.28
CA LEU A 161 70.70 0.74 21.96
C LEU A 161 70.67 -0.39 20.90
N ALA A 162 69.64 -0.28 20.04
CA ALA A 162 69.75 0.06 18.61
C ALA A 162 70.09 -0.98 17.51
N ALA A 163 69.52 -0.68 16.33
CA ALA A 163 69.98 -1.01 14.97
C ALA A 163 69.94 -2.47 14.46
N ALA A 164 68.76 -2.85 13.96
CA ALA A 164 68.49 -3.09 12.53
C ALA A 164 69.27 -4.15 11.70
N ASP A 165 68.44 -5.02 11.09
CA ASP A 165 68.50 -5.53 9.70
C ASP A 165 69.25 -6.85 9.39
N ALA A 166 68.73 -7.55 8.36
CA ALA A 166 69.16 -8.77 7.63
C ALA A 166 70.00 -9.86 8.36
N GLY A 167 69.68 -11.17 8.30
CA GLY A 167 68.69 -11.90 7.51
C GLY A 167 69.33 -12.91 6.54
N THR A 168 69.04 -14.21 6.70
CA THR A 168 69.41 -15.35 5.84
C THR A 168 68.43 -16.51 6.16
N GLU A 169 67.83 -17.19 5.17
CA GLU A 169 68.31 -18.40 4.44
C GLU A 169 68.59 -19.63 5.33
N ASP A 170 68.33 -20.89 4.92
CA ASP A 170 67.34 -21.51 4.01
C ASP A 170 67.43 -23.06 4.16
N GLY A 171 66.44 -23.81 3.69
CA GLY A 171 66.56 -25.23 3.28
C GLY A 171 66.43 -26.33 4.36
N GLY A 172 65.96 -27.53 3.94
CA GLY A 172 66.34 -28.76 4.67
C GLY A 172 65.38 -29.94 4.86
N THR A 173 64.30 -30.10 4.09
CA THR A 173 63.72 -31.42 3.68
C THR A 173 63.62 -32.65 4.63
N LEU A 174 62.41 -33.25 4.65
CA LEU A 174 62.10 -34.71 4.66
C LEU A 174 62.07 -35.55 5.98
N ALA A 175 60.83 -35.78 6.45
CA ALA A 175 60.11 -37.07 6.37
C ALA A 175 60.02 -38.09 7.56
N ALA A 176 58.81 -38.67 7.64
CA ALA A 176 58.41 -40.03 8.05
C ALA A 176 58.03 -40.36 9.52
N GLY A 177 56.79 -40.86 9.67
CA GLY A 177 56.25 -41.62 10.82
C GLY A 177 55.60 -40.79 11.94
N GLY A 178 54.36 -41.05 12.39
CA GLY A 178 53.30 -41.98 11.93
C GLY A 178 52.27 -42.25 13.05
N THR A 179 51.03 -42.72 12.70
CA THR A 179 50.00 -43.34 13.60
C THR A 179 49.51 -42.51 14.83
N ASP A 180 48.23 -42.28 15.15
CA ASP A 180 46.96 -42.96 14.86
C ASP A 180 45.74 -42.03 15.10
N GLY A 181 44.55 -42.43 14.61
CA GLY A 181 43.23 -41.86 14.97
C GLY A 181 42.87 -40.53 14.30
N GLY A 182 41.60 -40.13 14.17
CA GLY A 182 40.33 -40.81 14.51
C GLY A 182 39.16 -39.82 14.29
N GLU A 183 37.98 -40.30 13.86
CA GLU A 183 36.86 -39.42 13.45
C GLU A 183 36.06 -38.84 14.62
N GLN A 184 35.68 -37.56 14.50
CA GLN A 184 34.56 -36.85 15.13
C GLN A 184 34.29 -35.65 14.20
N ASP A 185 33.14 -35.47 13.55
CA ASP A 185 31.72 -35.68 13.93
C ASP A 185 31.25 -34.72 15.04
N ALA A 186 30.21 -33.94 14.73
CA ALA A 186 29.93 -32.66 15.38
C ALA A 186 28.41 -32.41 15.55
N GLY A 187 27.74 -33.30 16.28
CA GLY A 187 26.35 -33.08 16.72
C GLY A 187 26.28 -32.10 17.90
N ALA A 188 25.84 -30.86 17.64
CA ALA A 188 25.58 -29.88 18.69
C ALA A 188 24.16 -30.09 19.27
N THR A 189 24.06 -30.50 20.54
CA THR A 189 22.78 -30.65 21.24
C THR A 189 22.74 -29.73 22.46
N TYR A 190 21.73 -28.86 22.55
CA TYR A 190 21.51 -28.00 23.71
C TYR A 190 20.91 -28.79 24.88
N LEU A 191 21.31 -28.45 26.11
CA LEU A 191 20.59 -28.81 27.33
C LEU A 191 20.48 -27.57 28.23
N MET A 192 19.26 -27.32 28.73
CA MET A 192 18.93 -26.21 29.63
C MET A 192 19.29 -26.55 31.09
N ALA A 193 19.57 -25.52 31.90
CA ALA A 193 19.65 -25.63 33.36
C ALA A 193 19.20 -24.33 34.07
N SER A 194 17.98 -24.38 34.61
CA SER A 194 17.42 -23.68 35.79
C SER A 194 18.04 -22.38 36.34
N ASP A 195 17.16 -21.42 36.65
CA ASP A 195 17.40 -20.11 37.25
C ASP A 195 17.82 -20.10 38.73
N ALA A 196 18.46 -19.00 39.14
CA ALA A 196 18.34 -18.39 40.47
C ALA A 196 18.87 -16.94 40.44
N ASP A 197 18.14 -15.98 41.02
CA ASP A 197 18.56 -14.57 41.16
C ASP A 197 19.59 -14.37 42.29
N ASP A 198 20.51 -13.41 42.12
CA ASP A 198 20.85 -12.45 43.17
C ASP A 198 21.50 -11.16 42.58
N ASP A 199 21.40 -10.05 43.31
CA ASP A 199 21.79 -8.70 42.87
C ASP A 199 23.28 -8.42 43.18
N GLY A 200 24.13 -8.25 42.16
CA GLY A 200 25.59 -8.21 42.37
C GLY A 200 26.44 -7.66 41.23
N GLY A 201 26.46 -6.33 41.06
CA GLY A 201 27.22 -5.67 40.00
C GLY A 201 28.72 -5.97 40.00
N THR A 202 29.21 -6.70 38.99
CA THR A 202 30.63 -7.01 38.78
C THR A 202 31.09 -6.65 37.36
N VAL A 203 32.27 -6.02 37.25
CA VAL A 203 32.84 -5.60 35.97
C VAL A 203 33.56 -6.78 35.31
N LEU A 204 32.92 -7.42 34.34
CA LEU A 204 33.57 -8.42 33.47
C LEU A 204 34.48 -7.73 32.44
N GLY A 205 35.72 -7.47 32.83
CA GLY A 205 36.81 -7.15 31.89
C GLY A 205 37.46 -8.41 31.31
N GLY A 206 38.04 -8.32 30.10
CA GLY A 206 38.95 -9.36 29.60
C GLY A 206 39.06 -9.50 28.08
N GLY A 207 37.98 -9.26 27.32
CA GLY A 207 37.99 -9.30 25.86
C GLY A 207 38.46 -7.99 25.24
N GLN A 208 39.77 -7.82 25.02
CA GLN A 208 40.30 -6.58 24.43
C GLN A 208 39.89 -6.41 22.96
N SER A 209 39.02 -5.43 22.67
CA SER A 209 38.81 -4.94 21.32
C SER A 209 39.98 -4.06 20.89
N VAL A 210 40.62 -4.39 19.77
CA VAL A 210 41.79 -3.66 19.23
C VAL A 210 41.39 -2.35 18.50
N PHE A 211 40.14 -1.91 18.68
CA PHE A 211 39.52 -0.77 17.98
C PHE A 211 39.00 0.32 18.92
N ALA A 212 39.60 0.47 20.10
CA ALA A 212 39.33 1.59 21.01
C ALA A 212 39.86 2.92 20.44
N GLY A 213 39.05 3.60 19.63
CA GLY A 213 39.33 4.94 19.11
C GLY A 213 39.43 6.01 20.22
N ALA A 214 40.16 7.09 19.93
CA ALA A 214 40.63 8.06 20.94
C ALA A 214 39.56 8.90 21.67
N ASP A 215 38.31 8.83 21.25
CA ASP A 215 37.16 9.49 21.87
C ASP A 215 36.14 8.41 22.25
N GLY A 216 36.12 8.08 23.54
CA GLY A 216 35.45 6.91 24.12
C GLY A 216 33.97 6.79 23.72
N GLY A 217 33.53 5.53 23.57
CA GLY A 217 32.15 5.20 23.20
C GLY A 217 31.13 5.70 24.23
N PHE A 218 29.89 5.86 23.77
CA PHE A 218 28.80 6.29 24.64
C PHE A 218 28.43 5.17 25.64
N ASN A 219 27.93 5.57 26.82
CA ASN A 219 27.42 4.64 27.83
C ASN A 219 25.94 4.93 28.07
N TYR A 220 25.09 3.93 27.88
CA TYR A 220 23.63 4.06 27.85
C TYR A 220 22.94 3.29 28.97
N THR A 221 21.86 3.86 29.48
CA THR A 221 21.15 3.40 30.69
C THR A 221 19.66 3.12 30.42
N TYR A 222 19.35 2.49 29.29
CA TYR A 222 18.04 1.91 29.00
C TYR A 222 17.89 0.47 29.52
N ALA A 223 16.65 0.02 29.71
CA ALA A 223 16.35 -1.34 30.11
C ALA A 223 16.63 -2.35 28.98
N LYS A 224 17.07 -3.56 29.34
CA LYS A 224 17.38 -4.67 28.42
C LYS A 224 16.50 -5.92 28.64
N SER A 225 15.60 -5.85 29.61
CA SER A 225 14.64 -6.87 30.03
C SER A 225 13.34 -6.20 30.48
N LEU A 226 12.23 -6.94 30.45
CA LEU A 226 10.89 -6.41 30.76
C LEU A 226 10.69 -6.14 32.27
N GLY A 227 9.80 -5.20 32.61
CA GLY A 227 9.43 -4.86 33.99
C GLY A 227 8.67 -3.53 34.11
N ASP A 228 8.57 -3.00 35.33
CA ASP A 228 7.76 -1.82 35.73
C ASP A 228 7.80 -0.58 34.83
N LYS A 229 8.86 -0.40 34.03
CA LYS A 229 9.08 0.76 33.16
C LYS A 229 9.09 0.43 31.66
N SER A 230 8.70 -0.79 31.30
CA SER A 230 8.51 -1.19 29.90
C SER A 230 7.37 -0.37 29.27
N GLY A 231 7.70 0.34 28.18
CA GLY A 231 6.72 0.56 27.14
C GLY A 231 6.33 -0.78 26.54
N GLY A 232 5.09 -0.89 26.07
CA GLY A 232 4.54 -2.08 25.43
C GLY A 232 3.70 -1.73 24.22
N VAL A 233 2.65 -2.52 23.99
CA VAL A 233 1.72 -2.34 22.88
C VAL A 233 0.36 -1.90 23.41
N ARG A 234 -0.19 -0.78 22.89
CA ARG A 234 -1.62 -0.50 23.00
C ARG A 234 -2.30 -1.07 21.76
N PHE A 235 -2.91 -2.23 21.94
CA PHE A 235 -3.45 -3.06 20.87
C PHE A 235 -4.90 -2.67 20.57
N TYR A 236 -5.18 -2.28 19.33
CA TYR A 236 -6.48 -1.84 18.82
C TYR A 236 -7.00 -2.81 17.75
N PHE A 237 -8.30 -3.09 17.78
CA PHE A 237 -9.02 -4.01 16.87
C PHE A 237 -10.52 -3.63 16.85
N TYR A 238 -11.30 -4.05 15.84
CA TYR A 238 -12.76 -3.90 15.90
C TYR A 238 -13.41 -5.03 16.71
N GLU A 239 -14.51 -4.76 17.42
CA GLU A 239 -15.21 -5.78 18.24
C GLU A 239 -15.58 -7.06 17.45
N ARG A 240 -15.97 -6.95 16.17
CA ARG A 240 -16.28 -8.11 15.31
C ARG A 240 -15.09 -9.07 15.16
N GLU A 241 -13.87 -8.56 15.30
CA GLU A 241 -12.60 -9.24 15.04
C GLU A 241 -12.00 -9.83 16.32
N ARG A 242 -12.74 -9.82 17.44
CA ARG A 242 -12.25 -10.29 18.74
C ARG A 242 -11.52 -11.64 18.66
N MET A 243 -12.06 -12.61 17.92
CA MET A 243 -11.44 -13.93 17.73
C MET A 243 -10.12 -13.90 16.97
N VAL A 244 -9.92 -12.90 16.08
CA VAL A 244 -8.66 -12.64 15.38
C VAL A 244 -7.67 -11.98 16.33
N ALA A 245 -8.11 -10.94 17.04
CA ALA A 245 -7.32 -10.21 18.01
C ALA A 245 -6.81 -11.09 19.16
N GLU A 246 -7.64 -12.04 19.63
CA GLU A 246 -7.32 -13.02 20.67
C GLU A 246 -6.24 -14.03 20.22
N ARG A 247 -6.14 -14.35 18.92
CA ARG A 247 -5.07 -15.18 18.32
C ARG A 247 -3.82 -14.38 17.96
N ALA A 248 -4.00 -13.12 17.56
CA ALA A 248 -2.91 -12.23 17.19
C ALA A 248 -2.09 -11.76 18.40
N ALA A 249 -2.74 -11.50 19.54
CA ALA A 249 -2.08 -11.00 20.74
C ALA A 249 -0.88 -11.87 21.21
N PRO A 250 -0.98 -13.21 21.32
CA PRO A 250 0.17 -14.06 21.61
C PRO A 250 1.33 -13.97 20.61
N LEU A 251 1.06 -13.82 19.31
CA LEU A 251 2.10 -13.71 18.27
C LEU A 251 2.82 -12.35 18.34
N ILE A 252 2.08 -11.27 18.62
CA ILE A 252 2.63 -9.93 18.91
C ILE A 252 3.52 -10.01 20.16
N GLU A 253 3.06 -10.73 21.19
CA GLU A 253 3.77 -10.95 22.45
C GLU A 253 5.06 -11.76 22.29
N GLU A 254 5.10 -12.77 21.42
CA GLU A 254 6.30 -13.53 21.07
C GLU A 254 7.29 -12.64 20.29
N ALA A 255 6.84 -12.00 19.22
CA ALA A 255 7.65 -11.12 18.38
C ALA A 255 8.28 -9.96 19.20
N TYR A 256 7.52 -9.38 20.13
CA TYR A 256 8.04 -8.32 21.01
C TYR A 256 9.15 -8.83 21.94
N ARG A 257 9.00 -10.01 22.56
CA ARG A 257 10.02 -10.60 23.44
C ARG A 257 11.27 -11.01 22.64
N TYR A 258 11.09 -11.56 21.45
CA TYR A 258 12.18 -11.84 20.51
C TYR A 258 12.97 -10.55 20.19
N LEU A 259 12.28 -9.46 19.84
CA LEU A 259 12.95 -8.19 19.51
C LEU A 259 13.60 -7.50 20.73
N VAL A 260 13.07 -7.65 21.94
CA VAL A 260 13.78 -7.25 23.19
C VAL A 260 15.10 -7.98 23.32
N ASP A 261 15.11 -9.29 23.06
CA ASP A 261 16.34 -10.08 23.08
C ASP A 261 17.32 -9.69 21.95
N GLN A 262 16.84 -9.49 20.72
CA GLN A 262 17.71 -9.17 19.59
C GLN A 262 18.29 -7.74 19.65
N PHE A 263 17.49 -6.74 20.06
CA PHE A 263 17.96 -5.37 20.21
C PHE A 263 18.67 -5.11 21.56
N LYS A 264 18.56 -6.04 22.53
CA LYS A 264 18.98 -5.88 23.93
C LYS A 264 18.50 -4.54 24.51
N TYR A 265 17.26 -4.17 24.18
CA TYR A 265 16.64 -2.87 24.42
C TYR A 265 15.13 -3.05 24.56
N VAL A 266 14.54 -2.38 25.56
CA VAL A 266 13.09 -2.29 25.71
C VAL A 266 12.59 -0.91 25.29
N PRO A 267 11.61 -0.81 24.38
CA PRO A 267 10.93 0.44 24.03
C PRO A 267 10.47 1.24 25.24
N THR A 268 10.77 2.55 25.22
CA THR A 268 10.51 3.47 26.34
C THR A 268 9.11 4.10 26.29
N LYS A 269 8.39 3.95 25.17
CA LYS A 269 7.02 4.43 24.98
C LYS A 269 6.12 3.29 24.51
N THR A 270 4.97 3.13 25.19
CA THR A 270 3.87 2.30 24.67
C THR A 270 3.30 2.93 23.40
N PHE A 271 3.19 2.15 22.33
CA PHE A 271 2.77 2.64 21.01
C PHE A 271 1.46 2.00 20.52
N PRO A 272 0.69 2.68 19.65
CA PRO A 272 -0.49 2.10 19.02
C PRO A 272 -0.13 0.98 18.04
N TYR A 273 -0.74 -0.18 18.20
CA TYR A 273 -0.74 -1.27 17.22
C TYR A 273 -2.19 -1.50 16.79
N ILE A 274 -2.48 -1.38 15.50
CA ILE A 274 -3.83 -1.47 14.94
C ILE A 274 -3.92 -2.68 14.02
N LEU A 275 -4.81 -3.61 14.36
CA LEU A 275 -5.08 -4.83 13.59
C LEU A 275 -6.36 -4.70 12.75
N TYR A 276 -6.37 -5.40 11.63
CA TYR A 276 -7.51 -5.64 10.75
C TYR A 276 -7.58 -7.15 10.43
N SER A 277 -8.76 -7.72 10.19
CA SER A 277 -8.87 -9.17 9.90
C SER A 277 -8.37 -9.53 8.50
N SER A 278 -8.85 -8.81 7.49
CA SER A 278 -8.53 -9.06 6.07
C SER A 278 -7.63 -7.98 5.46
N TYR A 279 -6.98 -8.34 4.34
CA TYR A 279 -6.18 -7.39 3.56
C TYR A 279 -7.05 -6.25 3.00
N GLN A 280 -8.27 -6.58 2.58
CA GLN A 280 -9.27 -5.67 2.03
C GLN A 280 -9.72 -4.64 3.09
N GLU A 281 -9.85 -5.02 4.36
CA GLU A 281 -10.11 -4.09 5.47
C GLU A 281 -8.94 -3.14 5.73
N PHE A 282 -7.71 -3.65 5.71
CA PHE A 282 -6.50 -2.82 5.85
C PHE A 282 -6.39 -1.80 4.70
N LEU A 283 -6.69 -2.19 3.45
CA LEU A 283 -6.78 -1.28 2.30
C LEU A 283 -7.90 -0.21 2.43
N GLN A 284 -8.86 -0.42 3.34
CA GLN A 284 -9.95 0.52 3.66
C GLN A 284 -9.65 1.37 4.91
N THR A 285 -8.39 1.42 5.38
CA THR A 285 -8.02 2.19 6.60
C THR A 285 -8.14 3.72 6.42
N ASN A 286 -8.71 4.39 7.42
CA ASN A 286 -8.69 5.84 7.56
C ASN A 286 -7.30 6.37 8.01
N LEU A 287 -6.41 5.50 8.54
CA LEU A 287 -5.16 5.89 9.20
C LEU A 287 -4.12 6.47 8.24
N PHE A 288 -3.89 5.80 7.11
CA PHE A 288 -2.83 6.11 6.15
C PHE A 288 -3.31 5.86 4.72
N ALA A 289 -2.72 6.56 3.75
CA ALA A 289 -2.85 6.15 2.36
C ALA A 289 -2.00 4.87 2.18
N VAL A 290 -2.68 3.73 1.97
CA VAL A 290 -2.06 2.43 1.71
C VAL A 290 -2.35 2.01 0.27
N SER A 291 -1.47 1.21 -0.30
CA SER A 291 -1.65 0.65 -1.65
C SER A 291 -1.38 -0.85 -1.66
N GLU A 292 -1.88 -1.53 -2.69
CA GLU A 292 -1.58 -2.94 -2.92
C GLU A 292 -0.07 -3.15 -3.08
N GLY A 293 0.54 -3.75 -2.06
CA GLY A 293 1.98 -3.94 -1.92
C GLY A 293 2.46 -3.61 -0.50
N THR A 294 1.78 -2.69 0.17
CA THR A 294 1.90 -2.49 1.62
C THR A 294 1.28 -3.68 2.33
N LEU A 295 2.05 -4.40 3.17
CA LEU A 295 1.54 -5.48 4.03
C LEU A 295 1.40 -5.04 5.50
N GLY A 296 2.21 -4.07 5.92
CA GLY A 296 2.11 -3.35 7.19
C GLY A 296 2.63 -1.93 7.00
N LEU A 297 2.49 -1.07 8.01
CA LEU A 297 3.09 0.25 8.03
C LEU A 297 3.38 0.74 9.46
N THR A 298 4.59 1.25 9.68
CA THR A 298 5.03 1.91 10.91
C THR A 298 5.26 3.41 10.69
N SER A 299 4.62 4.25 11.50
CA SER A 299 4.87 5.69 11.53
C SER A 299 6.23 6.01 12.16
N THR A 300 7.08 6.72 11.41
CA THR A 300 8.33 7.30 11.92
C THR A 300 8.11 8.60 12.70
N GLY A 301 6.86 9.03 12.90
CA GLY A 301 6.50 10.26 13.64
C GLY A 301 6.70 10.16 15.16
N GLU A 302 6.08 11.09 15.90
CA GLU A 302 5.97 11.01 17.36
C GLU A 302 4.79 10.15 17.83
N ASP A 303 3.85 9.84 16.93
CA ASP A 303 2.63 9.06 17.17
C ASP A 303 2.88 7.55 17.21
N LEU A 304 3.98 7.08 16.58
CA LEU A 304 4.48 5.71 16.62
C LEU A 304 3.43 4.64 16.26
N LYS A 305 2.43 4.94 15.42
CA LYS A 305 1.41 3.96 15.04
C LYS A 305 2.01 2.84 14.19
N LEU A 306 1.64 1.61 14.49
CA LEU A 306 1.90 0.40 13.72
C LEU A 306 0.54 -0.12 13.23
N THR A 307 0.38 -0.42 11.93
CA THR A 307 -0.89 -0.92 11.36
C THR A 307 -0.66 -2.04 10.34
N LEU A 308 -1.46 -3.11 10.40
CA LEU A 308 -1.39 -4.25 9.48
C LEU A 308 -2.66 -5.15 9.57
N PRO A 309 -2.91 -6.01 8.57
CA PRO A 309 -3.92 -7.06 8.65
C PRO A 309 -3.37 -8.39 9.16
N TYR A 310 -4.25 -9.25 9.68
CA TYR A 310 -3.96 -10.63 10.07
C TYR A 310 -3.79 -11.58 8.88
N LEU A 311 -4.28 -11.20 7.69
CA LEU A 311 -4.12 -11.90 6.41
C LEU A 311 -4.75 -13.32 6.32
N GLY A 312 -5.23 -13.87 7.44
CA GLY A 312 -5.64 -15.28 7.56
C GLY A 312 -4.48 -16.26 7.41
N ASP A 313 -3.26 -15.83 7.75
CA ASP A 313 -2.01 -16.55 7.47
C ASP A 313 -1.03 -16.37 8.62
N HIS A 314 -1.04 -17.29 9.59
CA HIS A 314 -0.39 -17.09 10.90
C HIS A 314 1.08 -16.74 10.78
N ARG A 315 1.82 -17.47 9.94
CA ARG A 315 3.25 -17.23 9.73
C ARG A 315 3.51 -15.94 8.95
N LEU A 316 2.70 -15.59 7.96
CA LEU A 316 2.86 -14.31 7.25
C LEU A 316 2.53 -13.12 8.18
N PHE A 317 1.55 -13.26 9.07
CA PHE A 317 1.27 -12.28 10.11
C PHE A 317 2.41 -12.17 11.12
N GLU A 318 2.99 -13.28 11.58
CA GLU A 318 4.16 -13.28 12.47
C GLU A 318 5.36 -12.56 11.81
N GLU A 319 5.66 -12.88 10.55
CA GLU A 319 6.73 -12.25 9.78
C GLU A 319 6.50 -10.73 9.60
N VAL A 320 5.32 -10.31 9.12
CA VAL A 320 5.00 -8.88 8.90
C VAL A 320 4.92 -8.12 10.23
N SER A 321 4.32 -8.70 11.26
CA SER A 321 4.29 -8.11 12.60
C SER A 321 5.71 -7.94 13.17
N THR A 322 6.61 -8.89 12.94
CA THR A 322 8.02 -8.79 13.39
C THR A 322 8.79 -7.75 12.60
N HIS A 323 8.55 -7.61 11.29
CA HIS A 323 9.12 -6.53 10.45
C HIS A 323 8.74 -5.15 10.99
N GLU A 324 7.44 -4.91 11.17
CA GLU A 324 6.92 -3.63 11.65
C GLU A 324 7.33 -3.33 13.10
N LEU A 325 7.37 -4.34 13.97
CA LEU A 325 7.91 -4.18 15.32
C LEU A 325 9.42 -3.88 15.29
N ALA A 326 10.21 -4.46 14.38
CA ALA A 326 11.63 -4.14 14.24
C ALA A 326 11.86 -2.67 13.85
N HIS A 327 10.95 -2.05 13.07
CA HIS A 327 10.95 -0.59 12.88
C HIS A 327 10.71 0.17 14.18
N GLN A 328 9.71 -0.20 14.99
CA GLN A 328 9.44 0.43 16.29
C GLN A 328 10.65 0.37 17.23
N PHE A 329 11.28 -0.80 17.34
CA PHE A 329 12.48 -0.99 18.15
C PHE A 329 13.65 -0.14 17.62
N THR A 330 13.84 -0.08 16.30
CA THR A 330 14.86 0.78 15.67
C THR A 330 14.62 2.26 15.96
N ILE A 331 13.39 2.75 15.74
CA ILE A 331 12.99 4.15 15.94
C ILE A 331 13.18 4.56 17.41
N GLN A 332 12.66 3.77 18.35
CA GLN A 332 12.74 4.08 19.77
C GLN A 332 14.17 3.94 20.32
N LYS A 333 14.93 2.91 19.90
CA LYS A 333 16.34 2.75 20.33
C LYS A 333 17.20 3.92 19.85
N VAL A 334 17.17 4.25 18.55
CA VAL A 334 17.97 5.34 17.97
C VAL A 334 17.65 6.68 18.63
N ARG A 335 16.37 6.99 18.87
CA ARG A 335 15.97 8.22 19.58
C ARG A 335 16.40 8.22 21.05
N THR A 336 16.29 7.07 21.75
CA THR A 336 16.74 6.94 23.14
C THR A 336 18.24 7.15 23.28
N VAL A 337 19.06 6.59 22.38
CA VAL A 337 20.52 6.81 22.42
C VAL A 337 20.90 8.24 22.04
N ALA A 338 20.20 8.87 21.08
CA ALA A 338 20.42 10.28 20.73
C ALA A 338 20.11 11.23 21.90
N GLU A 339 19.01 10.99 22.62
CA GLU A 339 18.63 11.75 23.81
C GLU A 339 19.64 11.58 24.96
N GLN A 340 20.07 10.34 25.25
CA GLN A 340 21.07 10.07 26.30
C GLN A 340 22.45 10.63 25.95
N ALA A 341 22.84 10.59 24.66
CA ALA A 341 24.04 11.24 24.14
C ALA A 341 23.91 12.78 24.05
N LYS A 342 22.72 13.34 24.31
CA LYS A 342 22.39 14.79 24.26
C LYS A 342 22.63 15.42 22.89
N MET A 343 22.44 14.64 21.83
CA MET A 343 22.64 15.09 20.45
C MET A 343 21.43 15.87 19.94
N PHE A 344 21.66 16.81 19.02
CA PHE A 344 20.62 17.64 18.43
C PHE A 344 20.28 17.18 17.01
N GLY A 345 19.02 16.83 16.78
CA GLY A 345 18.51 16.20 15.55
C GLY A 345 18.28 14.70 15.71
N ASP A 346 17.47 14.12 14.82
CA ASP A 346 17.13 12.70 14.81
C ASP A 346 18.10 11.92 13.88
N PRO A 347 18.92 10.97 14.40
CA PRO A 347 19.86 10.22 13.57
C PRO A 347 19.21 9.36 12.48
N LEU A 348 17.93 8.98 12.64
CA LEU A 348 17.19 8.20 11.63
C LEU A 348 17.22 8.87 10.25
N GLN A 349 17.29 10.20 10.21
CA GLN A 349 17.35 11.01 8.98
C GLN A 349 18.65 10.82 8.16
N ALA A 350 19.66 10.18 8.74
CA ALA A 350 20.98 9.94 8.13
C ALA A 350 21.31 8.45 7.96
N ILE A 351 20.43 7.54 8.38
CA ILE A 351 20.54 6.09 8.13
C ILE A 351 19.91 5.78 6.77
N PRO A 352 20.58 5.03 5.86
CA PRO A 352 20.02 4.67 4.56
C PRO A 352 18.76 3.80 4.68
N LEU A 353 17.76 4.04 3.85
CA LEU A 353 16.51 3.27 3.85
C LEU A 353 16.74 1.75 3.66
N TRP A 354 17.70 1.34 2.82
CA TRP A 354 18.04 -0.07 2.64
C TRP A 354 18.54 -0.74 3.93
N PHE A 355 19.10 0.02 4.87
CA PHE A 355 19.55 -0.51 6.16
C PHE A 355 18.39 -0.63 7.14
N ILE A 356 17.43 0.30 7.10
CA ILE A 356 16.22 0.27 7.96
C ILE A 356 15.31 -0.89 7.55
N GLU A 357 14.98 -1.01 6.26
CA GLU A 357 14.14 -2.08 5.73
C GLU A 357 14.86 -3.43 5.73
N GLY A 358 16.16 -3.43 5.40
CA GLY A 358 16.99 -4.63 5.46
C GLY A 358 17.15 -5.19 6.87
N LEU A 359 17.15 -4.34 7.90
CA LEU A 359 17.18 -4.78 9.31
C LEU A 359 15.84 -5.36 9.76
N ALA A 360 14.73 -4.77 9.31
CA ALA A 360 13.40 -5.28 9.61
C ALA A 360 13.17 -6.65 8.93
N GLU A 361 13.52 -6.81 7.65
CA GLU A 361 13.51 -8.10 6.94
C GLU A 361 14.46 -9.14 7.58
N PHE A 362 15.62 -8.71 8.10
CA PHE A 362 16.58 -9.60 8.75
C PHE A 362 16.02 -10.19 10.05
N TYR A 363 15.40 -9.38 10.91
CA TYR A 363 14.77 -9.90 12.13
C TYR A 363 13.45 -10.64 11.85
N ALA A 364 12.63 -10.16 10.91
CA ALA A 364 11.40 -10.83 10.49
C ALA A 364 11.62 -12.25 9.95
N LYS A 365 12.67 -12.43 9.14
CA LYS A 365 13.08 -13.75 8.60
C LYS A 365 14.05 -14.51 9.51
N ARG A 366 14.33 -13.98 10.70
CA ARG A 366 15.29 -14.53 11.69
C ARG A 366 16.68 -14.83 11.08
N GLY A 367 17.09 -14.05 10.06
CA GLY A 367 18.29 -14.27 9.24
C GLY A 367 18.16 -13.75 7.80
N MET A 368 18.90 -14.35 6.87
CA MET A 368 18.75 -14.11 5.42
C MET A 368 17.86 -15.20 4.80
N ASP A 369 16.82 -14.81 4.06
CA ASP A 369 15.90 -15.79 3.48
C ASP A 369 16.38 -16.39 2.13
N PRO A 370 15.92 -17.60 1.77
CA PRO A 370 16.23 -18.25 0.50
C PRO A 370 15.98 -17.42 -0.77
N GLU A 371 14.93 -16.60 -0.79
CA GLU A 371 14.59 -15.78 -1.95
C GLU A 371 15.55 -14.60 -2.09
N ALA A 372 16.00 -14.01 -0.98
CA ALA A 372 17.01 -12.96 -1.00
C ALA A 372 18.34 -13.45 -1.58
N GLU A 373 18.83 -14.62 -1.14
CA GLU A 373 20.05 -15.20 -1.71
C GLU A 373 19.85 -15.65 -3.17
N MET A 374 18.64 -16.09 -3.57
CA MET A 374 18.29 -16.35 -4.97
C MET A 374 18.37 -15.08 -5.84
N LEU A 375 17.73 -13.99 -5.40
CA LEU A 375 17.63 -12.74 -6.14
C LEU A 375 18.98 -12.02 -6.28
N VAL A 376 19.80 -12.03 -5.21
CA VAL A 376 21.12 -11.39 -5.24
C VAL A 376 22.16 -12.26 -5.95
N ARG A 377 21.95 -13.59 -6.04
CA ARG A 377 22.67 -14.47 -6.97
C ARG A 377 22.32 -14.13 -8.43
N ASP A 378 21.05 -13.93 -8.78
CA ASP A 378 20.63 -13.55 -10.15
C ASP A 378 21.26 -12.21 -10.60
N LEU A 379 21.31 -11.20 -9.71
CA LEU A 379 22.02 -9.93 -9.93
C LEU A 379 23.53 -10.08 -10.28
N LEU A 380 24.16 -11.19 -9.88
CA LEU A 380 25.56 -11.50 -10.19
C LEU A 380 25.73 -12.37 -11.44
N VAL A 381 24.86 -13.37 -11.66
CA VAL A 381 25.04 -14.37 -12.74
C VAL A 381 24.27 -14.04 -14.03
N ASN A 382 23.16 -13.30 -13.95
CA ASN A 382 22.30 -12.95 -15.09
C ASN A 382 22.03 -11.42 -15.23
N PRO A 383 23.02 -10.51 -15.10
CA PRO A 383 22.76 -9.07 -15.11
C PRO A 383 22.25 -8.52 -16.47
N ASP A 384 21.26 -7.63 -16.42
CA ASP A 384 20.75 -6.83 -17.54
C ASP A 384 21.03 -5.33 -17.31
N LEU A 385 22.10 -4.86 -17.94
CA LEU A 385 22.55 -3.45 -17.87
C LEU A 385 21.59 -2.47 -18.55
N PHE A 386 20.71 -2.90 -19.46
CA PHE A 386 19.74 -2.02 -20.11
C PHE A 386 18.55 -1.71 -19.20
N LYS A 387 18.18 -2.66 -18.33
CA LYS A 387 17.15 -2.47 -17.28
C LYS A 387 17.70 -1.87 -15.98
N GLY A 388 19.02 -1.72 -15.85
CA GLY A 388 19.68 -1.35 -14.59
C GLY A 388 19.70 -2.49 -13.56
N TYR A 389 19.47 -3.73 -13.99
CA TYR A 389 19.50 -4.93 -13.16
C TYR A 389 20.91 -5.53 -13.16
N ALA A 390 21.79 -5.02 -12.31
CA ALA A 390 23.14 -5.55 -12.15
C ALA A 390 23.65 -5.26 -10.74
N PHE A 391 24.57 -6.08 -10.22
CA PHE A 391 25.22 -5.84 -8.92
C PHE A 391 25.84 -4.44 -8.81
N LEU A 392 25.63 -3.78 -7.67
CA LEU A 392 26.07 -2.42 -7.36
C LEU A 392 26.94 -2.39 -6.09
N ASP A 393 27.66 -1.28 -5.90
CA ASP A 393 28.44 -1.00 -4.70
C ASP A 393 27.61 -1.14 -3.40
N PHE A 394 28.24 -1.53 -2.29
CA PHE A 394 27.59 -1.75 -0.99
C PHE A 394 26.82 -0.52 -0.48
N PHE A 395 27.33 0.69 -0.71
CA PHE A 395 26.69 1.94 -0.27
C PHE A 395 25.68 2.50 -1.29
N SER A 396 25.60 1.92 -2.49
CA SER A 396 24.64 2.36 -3.50
C SER A 396 23.19 2.14 -3.02
N PRO A 397 22.30 3.14 -3.07
CA PRO A 397 20.88 2.94 -2.79
C PRO A 397 20.17 2.08 -3.85
N GLY A 398 20.78 1.96 -5.04
CA GLY A 398 20.18 1.30 -6.20
C GLY A 398 18.96 2.05 -6.77
N PRO A 399 18.31 1.47 -7.79
CA PRO A 399 16.94 1.83 -8.16
C PRO A 399 15.99 1.60 -6.96
N TYR A 400 15.28 2.65 -6.53
CA TYR A 400 14.30 2.54 -5.44
C TYR A 400 13.19 1.53 -5.79
N GLY A 401 13.11 0.44 -5.02
CA GLY A 401 12.15 -0.63 -5.23
C GLY A 401 12.44 -1.85 -4.34
N TYR A 402 11.51 -2.79 -4.27
CA TYR A 402 11.52 -3.92 -3.32
C TYR A 402 12.87 -4.65 -3.24
N LEU A 403 13.41 -5.07 -4.39
CA LEU A 403 14.69 -5.78 -4.46
C LEU A 403 15.84 -5.03 -3.79
N TRP A 404 16.02 -3.75 -4.07
CA TRP A 404 17.21 -2.99 -3.66
C TRP A 404 17.14 -2.48 -2.22
N ILE A 405 15.92 -2.25 -1.74
CA ILE A 405 15.68 -1.71 -0.41
C ILE A 405 15.51 -2.84 0.62
N TYR A 406 14.73 -3.88 0.31
CA TYR A 406 14.37 -4.95 1.23
C TYR A 406 15.36 -6.12 1.10
N LYS A 407 15.32 -6.87 0.00
CA LYS A 407 16.10 -8.11 -0.18
C LYS A 407 17.62 -7.88 -0.23
N VAL A 408 18.10 -6.91 -1.02
CA VAL A 408 19.52 -6.50 -1.02
C VAL A 408 19.90 -5.81 0.30
N GLY A 409 18.96 -5.12 0.95
CA GLY A 409 19.14 -4.55 2.29
C GLY A 409 19.45 -5.63 3.33
N GLN A 410 18.59 -6.65 3.42
CA GLN A 410 18.73 -7.82 4.28
C GLN A 410 20.06 -8.54 4.02
N VAL A 411 20.43 -8.76 2.75
CA VAL A 411 21.73 -9.37 2.38
C VAL A 411 22.93 -8.53 2.82
N ARG A 412 22.83 -7.19 2.80
CA ARG A 412 23.86 -6.27 3.34
C ARG A 412 23.91 -6.30 4.87
N VAL A 413 22.77 -6.41 5.55
CA VAL A 413 22.68 -6.55 7.02
C VAL A 413 23.29 -7.89 7.47
N SER A 414 22.96 -9.00 6.81
CA SER A 414 23.56 -10.32 7.06
C SER A 414 25.07 -10.34 6.85
N PHE A 415 25.57 -9.70 5.80
CA PHE A 415 27.02 -9.52 5.60
C PHE A 415 27.68 -8.76 6.76
N LEU A 416 27.05 -7.72 7.29
CA LEU A 416 27.61 -6.95 8.41
C LEU A 416 27.69 -7.79 9.71
N GLU A 417 26.68 -8.61 9.99
CA GLU A 417 26.70 -9.55 11.13
C GLU A 417 27.73 -10.69 10.93
N GLU A 418 27.80 -11.29 9.73
CA GLU A 418 28.72 -12.39 9.43
C GLU A 418 30.21 -11.97 9.38
N GLU A 419 30.54 -10.89 8.68
CA GLU A 419 31.94 -10.49 8.42
C GLU A 419 32.55 -9.67 9.58
N TYR A 420 31.74 -8.90 10.31
CA TYR A 420 32.20 -8.01 11.40
C TYR A 420 31.71 -8.44 12.80
N GLY A 421 31.09 -9.60 12.90
CA GLY A 421 30.81 -10.35 14.13
C GLY A 421 29.50 -9.98 14.82
N ALA A 422 28.83 -11.02 15.34
CA ALA A 422 27.49 -10.95 15.94
C ALA A 422 27.25 -9.74 16.85
N GLY A 423 26.10 -9.09 16.67
CA GLY A 423 25.75 -7.82 17.31
C GLY A 423 26.45 -6.60 16.69
N PHE A 424 26.92 -6.68 15.43
CA PHE A 424 27.47 -5.53 14.72
C PHE A 424 26.40 -4.46 14.48
N ILE A 425 25.21 -4.85 14.06
CA ILE A 425 24.10 -3.93 13.78
C ILE A 425 23.67 -3.20 15.04
N GLN A 426 23.65 -3.86 16.19
CA GLN A 426 23.32 -3.21 17.45
C GLN A 426 24.38 -2.18 17.87
N ARG A 427 25.67 -2.41 17.55
CA ARG A 427 26.74 -1.39 17.66
C ARG A 427 26.53 -0.21 16.70
N VAL A 428 26.04 -0.45 15.47
CA VAL A 428 25.68 0.63 14.52
C VAL A 428 24.53 1.50 15.07
N LEU A 429 23.49 0.89 15.66
CA LEU A 429 22.40 1.63 16.27
C LEU A 429 22.85 2.40 17.52
N GLU A 430 23.73 1.84 18.33
CA GLU A 430 24.24 2.48 19.56
C GLU A 430 25.21 3.64 19.29
N GLU A 431 26.03 3.57 18.24
CA GLU A 431 26.90 4.68 17.81
C GLU A 431 26.23 5.63 16.78
N SER A 432 24.97 5.37 16.41
CA SER A 432 24.18 6.22 15.50
C SER A 432 24.05 7.70 15.91
N PRO A 433 24.11 8.11 17.20
CA PRO A 433 24.04 9.54 17.54
C PRO A 433 25.12 10.41 16.90
N ARG A 434 26.25 9.85 16.42
CA ARG A 434 27.27 10.57 15.64
C ARG A 434 26.80 11.02 14.25
N LEU A 435 25.69 10.48 13.76
CA LEU A 435 25.06 10.91 12.50
C LEU A 435 24.22 12.19 12.69
N ALA A 436 23.82 12.50 13.93
CA ALA A 436 23.18 13.76 14.31
C ALA A 436 24.22 14.76 14.88
N GLY A 437 23.78 15.99 15.15
CA GLY A 437 24.55 16.97 15.94
C GLY A 437 25.91 17.39 15.38
N GLY A 438 25.94 18.31 14.41
CA GLY A 438 27.16 19.05 14.08
C GLY A 438 27.43 20.19 15.07
N SER A 439 28.42 20.04 15.95
CA SER A 439 29.04 21.16 16.67
C SER A 439 30.12 21.80 15.79
N ARG A 440 30.74 22.91 16.24
CA ARG A 440 31.89 23.49 15.53
C ARG A 440 33.15 22.62 15.63
N ASP A 441 33.21 21.77 16.66
CA ASP A 441 34.40 21.02 17.08
C ASP A 441 34.24 19.50 16.82
N SER A 442 33.01 19.03 16.58
CA SER A 442 32.67 17.69 16.09
C SER A 442 31.58 17.77 15.02
N PRO A 443 31.89 17.53 13.72
CA PRO A 443 30.88 17.45 12.67
C PRO A 443 30.09 16.13 12.73
N SER A 444 28.84 16.16 12.26
CA SER A 444 28.03 14.95 12.05
C SER A 444 28.67 14.05 10.98
N LEU A 445 28.85 12.77 11.29
CA LEU A 445 29.34 11.76 10.35
C LEU A 445 28.26 11.42 9.31
N LYS A 446 28.69 10.96 8.13
CA LYS A 446 27.82 10.17 7.25
C LYS A 446 27.78 8.70 7.69
N PHE A 447 26.83 7.95 7.15
CA PHE A 447 26.69 6.52 7.44
C PHE A 447 27.91 5.70 6.98
N GLU A 448 28.53 6.06 5.86
CA GLU A 448 29.75 5.41 5.36
C GLU A 448 30.95 5.66 6.29
N GLU A 449 31.01 6.85 6.89
CA GLU A 449 32.07 7.27 7.83
C GLU A 449 31.87 6.63 9.22
N LEU A 450 30.61 6.40 9.62
CA LEU A 450 30.28 5.59 10.80
C LEU A 450 30.69 4.12 10.61
N LEU A 451 30.37 3.51 9.47
CA LEU A 451 30.79 2.13 9.21
C LEU A 451 32.31 1.99 9.07
N GLU A 452 33.02 2.97 8.48
CA GLU A 452 34.49 2.99 8.48
C GLU A 452 35.05 3.01 9.92
N ARG A 453 34.48 3.82 10.81
CA ARG A 453 34.88 3.87 12.23
C ARG A 453 34.61 2.56 12.99
N LEU A 454 33.50 1.88 12.70
CA LEU A 454 33.08 0.65 13.40
C LEU A 454 33.77 -0.62 12.88
N THR A 455 34.17 -0.64 11.61
CA THR A 455 34.85 -1.80 10.97
C THR A 455 36.37 -1.68 10.96
N GLY A 456 36.92 -0.46 11.04
CA GLY A 456 38.34 -0.19 10.75
C GLY A 456 38.70 -0.26 9.26
N ASP A 457 37.71 -0.46 8.39
CA ASP A 457 37.86 -0.63 6.94
C ASP A 457 37.19 0.52 6.20
N ASN A 458 37.93 1.22 5.32
CA ASN A 458 37.35 2.30 4.52
C ASN A 458 36.23 1.80 3.58
N PRO A 459 35.29 2.66 3.14
CA PRO A 459 34.12 2.25 2.36
C PRO A 459 34.44 1.38 1.13
N LYS A 460 35.55 1.65 0.43
CA LYS A 460 35.97 0.84 -0.73
C LYS A 460 36.36 -0.59 -0.34
N ARG A 461 36.95 -0.76 0.85
CA ARG A 461 37.31 -2.08 1.38
C ARG A 461 36.07 -2.83 1.90
N ILE A 462 35.12 -2.13 2.52
CA ILE A 462 33.80 -2.70 2.89
C ILE A 462 33.10 -3.23 1.62
N SER A 463 32.95 -2.41 0.58
CA SER A 463 32.37 -2.84 -0.71
C SER A 463 33.11 -4.03 -1.32
N ALA A 464 34.45 -4.02 -1.31
CA ALA A 464 35.25 -5.12 -1.84
C ALA A 464 35.11 -6.41 -1.02
N ARG A 465 34.93 -6.33 0.31
CA ARG A 465 34.60 -7.51 1.13
C ARG A 465 33.22 -8.04 0.79
N PHE A 466 32.20 -7.17 0.77
CA PHE A 466 30.83 -7.55 0.42
C PHE A 466 30.75 -8.26 -0.94
N GLU A 467 31.39 -7.68 -1.97
CA GLU A 467 31.48 -8.29 -3.30
C GLU A 467 32.16 -9.67 -3.28
N ASN A 468 33.23 -9.85 -2.49
CA ASN A 468 33.93 -11.13 -2.38
C ASN A 468 33.17 -12.17 -1.54
N TRP A 469 32.55 -11.77 -0.44
CA TRP A 469 31.67 -12.60 0.41
C TRP A 469 30.50 -13.12 -0.43
N LEU A 470 29.80 -12.22 -1.13
CA LEU A 470 28.65 -12.56 -1.96
C LEU A 470 29.05 -13.46 -3.13
N LYS A 471 30.15 -13.17 -3.84
CA LYS A 471 30.66 -14.03 -4.93
C LYS A 471 31.03 -15.43 -4.44
N ARG A 472 31.60 -15.58 -3.24
CA ARG A 472 31.91 -16.90 -2.66
C ARG A 472 30.65 -17.72 -2.43
N ARG A 473 29.55 -17.10 -1.97
CA ARG A 473 28.25 -17.75 -1.78
C ARG A 473 27.59 -18.06 -3.13
N ALA A 474 27.36 -17.05 -3.95
CA ALA A 474 26.66 -17.16 -5.23
C ALA A 474 27.34 -18.14 -6.21
N PHE A 475 28.67 -18.07 -6.35
CA PHE A 475 29.40 -18.98 -7.25
C PHE A 475 29.53 -20.40 -6.70
N LYS A 476 29.51 -20.62 -5.38
CA LYS A 476 29.46 -21.98 -4.81
C LYS A 476 28.19 -22.70 -5.28
N THR A 477 27.03 -22.06 -5.16
CA THR A 477 25.76 -22.67 -5.58
C THR A 477 25.65 -22.75 -7.10
N TYR A 478 26.06 -21.72 -7.85
CA TYR A 478 26.07 -21.73 -9.32
C TYR A 478 26.96 -22.83 -9.92
N LEU A 479 28.10 -23.14 -9.31
CA LEU A 479 28.99 -24.23 -9.74
C LEU A 479 28.55 -25.63 -9.27
N ALA A 480 27.58 -25.71 -8.36
CA ALA A 480 27.04 -26.97 -7.85
C ALA A 480 25.78 -27.43 -8.62
N SER A 481 24.99 -26.51 -9.19
CA SER A 481 23.77 -26.82 -9.94
C SER A 481 24.04 -27.67 -11.19
N GLU A 482 23.38 -28.83 -11.29
CA GLU A 482 23.40 -29.69 -12.48
C GLU A 482 22.73 -29.04 -13.71
N GLN A 483 21.80 -28.09 -13.50
CA GLN A 483 21.07 -27.41 -14.56
C GLN A 483 21.32 -25.90 -14.59
N SER A 484 21.91 -25.43 -15.70
CA SER A 484 21.94 -24.02 -16.07
C SER A 484 20.70 -23.64 -16.90
N ALA A 485 20.47 -22.33 -17.10
CA ALA A 485 19.29 -21.78 -17.79
C ALA A 485 18.87 -22.49 -19.11
N PRO A 486 19.76 -23.03 -19.98
CA PRO A 486 19.38 -23.80 -21.17
C PRO A 486 18.58 -25.09 -20.91
N ALA A 487 18.40 -25.50 -19.64
CA ALA A 487 17.50 -26.60 -19.29
C ALA A 487 16.02 -26.27 -19.58
N LEU A 488 15.62 -25.00 -19.57
CA LEU A 488 14.25 -24.55 -19.83
C LEU A 488 14.16 -23.84 -21.17
N ASP A 489 13.12 -24.14 -21.96
CA ASP A 489 12.87 -23.41 -23.20
C ASP A 489 12.02 -22.17 -22.88
N LEU A 490 12.66 -20.99 -22.81
CA LEU A 490 12.01 -19.70 -22.56
C LEU A 490 11.01 -19.32 -23.65
N LEU A 491 9.93 -18.63 -23.25
CA LEU A 491 9.04 -17.93 -24.19
C LEU A 491 9.64 -16.58 -24.58
N ASP A 492 9.83 -16.36 -25.89
CA ASP A 492 10.47 -15.15 -26.44
C ASP A 492 9.64 -13.87 -26.28
N LYS A 493 8.31 -13.98 -26.20
CA LYS A 493 7.36 -12.86 -26.17
C LYS A 493 6.26 -13.07 -25.13
N ALA A 494 6.07 -12.09 -24.26
CA ALA A 494 4.94 -11.96 -23.34
C ALA A 494 4.34 -10.53 -23.46
N PRO A 495 3.06 -10.31 -23.11
CA PRO A 495 2.38 -9.03 -23.32
C PRO A 495 2.76 -7.92 -22.30
N GLY A 496 3.64 -8.21 -21.34
CA GLY A 496 4.09 -7.30 -20.29
C GLY A 496 4.92 -8.02 -19.22
N TYR A 497 5.29 -7.31 -18.16
CA TYR A 497 6.00 -7.89 -17.01
C TYR A 497 5.10 -8.89 -16.30
N THR A 498 5.42 -10.18 -16.38
CA THR A 498 4.56 -11.26 -15.88
C THR A 498 4.71 -11.43 -14.37
N THR A 499 3.59 -11.37 -13.65
CA THR A 499 3.55 -11.56 -12.18
C THR A 499 3.02 -12.92 -11.79
N ALA A 500 2.02 -13.44 -12.52
CA ALA A 500 1.46 -14.77 -12.31
C ALA A 500 1.00 -15.44 -13.63
N MET A 501 0.96 -16.77 -13.63
CA MET A 501 0.63 -17.63 -14.77
C MET A 501 -0.31 -18.79 -14.38
N ALA A 502 -1.13 -19.20 -15.34
CA ALA A 502 -1.81 -20.49 -15.33
C ALA A 502 -1.83 -21.09 -16.76
N SER A 503 -2.10 -22.37 -16.90
CA SER A 503 -2.25 -23.04 -18.21
C SER A 503 -3.52 -23.88 -18.26
N SER A 504 -4.13 -23.96 -19.45
CA SER A 504 -5.22 -24.88 -19.74
C SER A 504 -4.79 -26.35 -19.53
N PRO A 505 -5.67 -27.30 -19.16
CA PRO A 505 -5.29 -28.71 -18.96
C PRO A 505 -4.63 -29.40 -20.16
N SER A 506 -4.83 -28.89 -21.39
CA SER A 506 -4.15 -29.39 -22.59
C SER A 506 -2.77 -28.76 -22.86
N GLY A 507 -2.34 -27.79 -22.04
CA GLY A 507 -1.09 -27.04 -22.17
C GLY A 507 -0.98 -26.10 -23.38
N ASN A 508 -2.05 -25.94 -24.15
CA ASN A 508 -2.06 -25.16 -25.40
C ASN A 508 -2.39 -23.67 -25.21
N VAL A 509 -2.99 -23.29 -24.09
CA VAL A 509 -3.33 -21.89 -23.74
C VAL A 509 -2.70 -21.54 -22.40
N LEU A 510 -2.03 -20.39 -22.35
CA LEU A 510 -1.56 -19.75 -21.13
C LEU A 510 -2.49 -18.59 -20.76
N GLY A 511 -2.82 -18.48 -19.49
CA GLY A 511 -3.26 -17.22 -18.88
C GLY A 511 -2.08 -16.53 -18.21
N LEU A 512 -1.97 -15.21 -18.36
CA LEU A 512 -0.90 -14.40 -17.79
C LEU A 512 -1.47 -13.14 -17.13
N ARG A 513 -1.11 -12.88 -15.87
CA ARG A 513 -1.30 -11.58 -15.23
C ARG A 513 -0.01 -10.78 -15.39
N THR A 514 -0.11 -9.58 -15.97
CA THR A 514 1.04 -8.70 -16.25
C THR A 514 0.81 -7.28 -15.78
N ILE A 515 1.84 -6.60 -15.28
CA ILE A 515 1.79 -5.18 -14.91
C ILE A 515 2.34 -4.30 -16.06
N VAL A 516 1.74 -3.13 -16.24
CA VAL A 516 2.23 -2.04 -17.10
C VAL A 516 3.01 -1.02 -16.25
N PRO A 517 4.35 -0.94 -16.35
CA PRO A 517 5.17 -0.15 -15.43
C PRO A 517 4.82 1.35 -15.38
N GLU A 518 4.38 1.94 -16.49
CA GLU A 518 4.09 3.38 -16.60
C GLU A 518 2.78 3.79 -15.90
N THR A 519 1.90 2.83 -15.57
CA THR A 519 0.55 3.11 -15.03
C THR A 519 0.18 2.27 -13.81
N GLY A 520 0.98 1.25 -13.46
CA GLY A 520 0.64 0.24 -12.45
C GLY A 520 -0.45 -0.75 -12.89
N GLU A 521 -1.06 -0.60 -14.07
CA GLU A 521 -2.21 -1.41 -14.48
C GLU A 521 -1.83 -2.90 -14.60
N SER A 522 -2.40 -3.71 -13.72
CA SER A 522 -2.52 -5.15 -13.85
C SER A 522 -3.49 -5.48 -14.98
N ARG A 523 -3.09 -6.44 -15.83
CA ARG A 523 -3.85 -6.93 -16.98
C ARG A 523 -3.82 -8.45 -16.99
N LEU A 524 -4.99 -9.06 -17.12
CA LEU A 524 -5.12 -10.50 -17.35
C LEU A 524 -5.28 -10.75 -18.85
N TYR A 525 -4.45 -11.64 -19.39
CA TYR A 525 -4.40 -12.04 -20.79
C TYR A 525 -4.57 -13.56 -20.92
N ILE A 526 -5.04 -14.02 -22.08
CA ILE A 526 -4.89 -15.41 -22.55
C ILE A 526 -4.21 -15.44 -23.92
N MET A 527 -3.37 -16.45 -24.16
CA MET A 527 -2.60 -16.61 -25.40
C MET A 527 -2.28 -18.08 -25.71
N ASP A 528 -2.07 -18.40 -26.99
CA ASP A 528 -1.40 -19.64 -27.39
C ASP A 528 0.11 -19.36 -27.56
N PRO A 529 1.01 -19.95 -26.74
CA PRO A 529 2.43 -19.62 -26.77
C PRO A 529 3.14 -20.03 -28.07
N ARG A 530 2.48 -20.79 -28.95
CA ARG A 530 3.00 -21.14 -30.29
C ARG A 530 2.69 -20.08 -31.34
N VAL A 531 1.81 -19.13 -31.04
CA VAL A 531 1.50 -17.96 -31.87
C VAL A 531 1.42 -16.71 -30.96
N PRO A 532 2.51 -16.32 -30.30
CA PRO A 532 2.46 -15.36 -29.18
C PRO A 532 1.99 -13.95 -29.58
N ASP A 533 2.15 -13.59 -30.86
CA ASP A 533 1.60 -12.34 -31.44
C ASP A 533 0.05 -12.31 -31.48
N LYS A 534 -0.63 -13.43 -31.15
CA LYS A 534 -2.09 -13.52 -30.94
C LYS A 534 -2.44 -13.66 -29.45
N THR A 535 -2.26 -12.57 -28.71
CA THR A 535 -2.64 -12.47 -27.30
C THR A 535 -3.95 -11.69 -27.13
N VAL A 536 -4.85 -12.16 -26.24
CA VAL A 536 -6.19 -11.59 -26.01
C VAL A 536 -6.31 -11.08 -24.57
N LYS A 537 -6.69 -9.81 -24.38
CA LYS A 537 -6.92 -9.23 -23.05
C LYS A 537 -8.28 -9.67 -22.49
N VAL A 538 -8.28 -10.27 -21.31
CA VAL A 538 -9.47 -10.64 -20.53
C VAL A 538 -9.95 -9.44 -19.72
N ALA A 539 -9.06 -8.86 -18.94
CA ALA A 539 -9.37 -7.79 -17.98
C ALA A 539 -8.17 -6.86 -17.81
N GLY A 540 -8.44 -5.68 -17.28
CA GLY A 540 -7.44 -4.78 -16.70
C GLY A 540 -8.10 -4.02 -15.56
N ASP A 541 -7.33 -3.68 -14.54
CA ASP A 541 -7.83 -3.06 -13.30
C ASP A 541 -8.23 -1.59 -13.44
N GLY A 542 -8.64 -0.98 -12.33
CA GLY A 542 -8.90 0.45 -12.24
C GLY A 542 -10.10 0.92 -13.05
N VAL A 543 -11.08 0.03 -13.27
CA VAL A 543 -12.33 0.30 -14.01
C VAL A 543 -13.53 -0.32 -13.28
N PRO A 544 -14.75 0.25 -13.37
CA PRO A 544 -15.92 -0.28 -12.65
C PRO A 544 -16.16 -1.78 -12.92
N GLY A 545 -16.28 -2.57 -11.85
CA GLY A 545 -16.42 -4.03 -11.91
C GLY A 545 -15.08 -4.80 -11.94
N VAL A 546 -13.95 -4.14 -12.13
CA VAL A 546 -12.60 -4.69 -11.92
C VAL A 546 -11.77 -3.58 -11.27
N GLU A 547 -12.05 -3.32 -9.98
CA GLU A 547 -11.36 -2.28 -9.21
C GLU A 547 -9.87 -2.65 -9.06
N SER A 548 -9.60 -3.91 -8.69
CA SER A 548 -8.29 -4.57 -8.72
C SER A 548 -8.31 -5.94 -9.41
N LEU A 549 -7.13 -6.45 -9.77
CA LEU A 549 -6.85 -7.85 -10.17
C LEU A 549 -5.82 -8.52 -9.24
N HIS A 550 -5.58 -7.94 -8.05
CA HIS A 550 -4.59 -8.36 -7.05
C HIS A 550 -3.17 -8.53 -7.62
N PRO A 551 -2.55 -7.47 -8.16
CA PRO A 551 -1.24 -7.54 -8.84
C PRO A 551 -0.12 -8.19 -8.02
N ILE A 552 -0.18 -8.05 -6.69
CA ILE A 552 0.82 -8.49 -5.71
C ILE A 552 0.63 -9.94 -5.21
N SER A 553 -0.57 -10.50 -5.35
CA SER A 553 -0.89 -11.81 -4.76
C SER A 553 -0.31 -12.95 -5.60
N GLY A 554 -0.44 -14.20 -5.14
CA GLY A 554 -0.18 -15.36 -6.01
C GLY A 554 -1.17 -15.45 -7.19
N ARG A 555 -1.18 -16.58 -7.89
CA ARG A 555 -2.15 -16.91 -8.95
C ARG A 555 -3.61 -16.60 -8.56
N SER A 556 -4.16 -15.50 -9.10
CA SER A 556 -5.56 -15.08 -8.90
C SER A 556 -6.54 -15.59 -9.97
N PHE A 557 -6.15 -16.60 -10.78
CA PHE A 557 -6.92 -17.10 -11.91
C PHE A 557 -6.57 -18.55 -12.31
N ALA A 558 -7.51 -19.27 -12.94
CA ALA A 558 -7.33 -20.64 -13.43
C ALA A 558 -8.11 -20.91 -14.73
N LEU A 559 -7.72 -21.94 -15.49
CA LEU A 559 -8.28 -22.25 -16.81
C LEU A 559 -8.75 -23.72 -16.91
N THR A 560 -9.86 -23.96 -17.59
CA THR A 560 -10.14 -25.23 -18.29
C THR A 560 -9.59 -25.15 -19.73
N ASN A 561 -10.12 -25.94 -20.68
CA ASN A 561 -9.84 -25.74 -22.11
C ASN A 561 -10.85 -24.79 -22.80
N ASP A 562 -11.88 -24.33 -22.08
CA ASP A 562 -13.01 -23.54 -22.59
C ASP A 562 -13.50 -22.43 -21.64
N LYS A 563 -12.98 -22.35 -20.40
CA LYS A 563 -13.34 -21.38 -19.36
C LYS A 563 -12.13 -20.86 -18.62
N LEU A 564 -12.24 -19.63 -18.14
CA LEU A 564 -11.30 -18.94 -17.28
C LEU A 564 -12.05 -18.45 -16.03
N ALA A 565 -11.56 -18.81 -14.85
CA ALA A 565 -11.96 -18.22 -13.58
C ALA A 565 -10.90 -17.19 -13.19
N PHE A 566 -11.30 -16.01 -12.72
CA PHE A 566 -10.39 -15.02 -12.15
C PHE A 566 -11.05 -14.21 -11.04
N ILE A 567 -10.23 -13.77 -10.09
CA ILE A 567 -10.65 -12.97 -8.94
C ILE A 567 -10.36 -11.50 -9.22
N ALA A 568 -11.29 -10.63 -8.84
CA ALA A 568 -11.19 -9.18 -8.95
C ALA A 568 -11.89 -8.50 -7.77
N GLU A 569 -11.50 -7.28 -7.44
CA GLU A 569 -12.22 -6.48 -6.44
C GLU A 569 -13.41 -5.71 -7.06
N ILE A 570 -14.51 -5.61 -6.33
CA ILE A 570 -15.59 -4.65 -6.52
C ILE A 570 -16.01 -4.08 -5.17
N THR A 571 -16.04 -2.76 -4.99
CA THR A 571 -16.54 -2.10 -3.77
C THR A 571 -15.86 -2.54 -2.48
N GLY A 572 -14.54 -2.80 -2.50
CA GLY A 572 -13.79 -3.25 -1.32
C GLY A 572 -14.05 -4.71 -0.91
N ARG A 573 -14.55 -5.54 -1.83
CA ARG A 573 -14.84 -6.99 -1.65
C ARG A 573 -14.48 -7.77 -2.91
N ASP A 574 -14.10 -9.03 -2.76
CA ASP A 574 -13.77 -9.87 -3.91
C ASP A 574 -15.00 -10.43 -4.64
N VAL A 575 -14.84 -10.64 -5.95
CA VAL A 575 -15.78 -11.36 -6.80
C VAL A 575 -15.03 -12.42 -7.62
N ILE A 576 -15.63 -13.59 -7.79
CA ILE A 576 -15.11 -14.61 -8.70
C ILE A 576 -15.82 -14.45 -10.03
N TYR A 577 -15.09 -14.08 -11.07
CA TYR A 577 -15.58 -14.06 -12.43
C TYR A 577 -15.27 -15.38 -13.13
N VAL A 578 -16.27 -15.98 -13.78
CA VAL A 578 -16.07 -17.08 -14.74
C VAL A 578 -16.43 -16.57 -16.13
N GLN A 579 -15.55 -16.80 -17.10
CA GLN A 579 -15.73 -16.39 -18.48
C GLN A 579 -15.40 -17.54 -19.44
N ASP A 580 -16.30 -17.83 -20.37
CA ASP A 580 -16.04 -18.76 -21.46
C ASP A 580 -14.98 -18.20 -22.43
N TYR A 581 -14.23 -19.08 -23.09
CA TYR A 581 -13.39 -18.74 -24.24
C TYR A 581 -13.40 -19.87 -25.29
N THR A 582 -13.15 -19.50 -26.54
CA THR A 582 -12.94 -20.45 -27.64
C THR A 582 -11.47 -20.44 -28.03
N HIS A 583 -10.82 -21.62 -28.01
CA HIS A 583 -9.52 -21.86 -28.64
C HIS A 583 -9.67 -22.90 -29.74
N LYS A 584 -9.17 -22.58 -30.94
CA LYS A 584 -9.09 -23.50 -32.09
C LYS A 584 -7.75 -23.32 -32.77
N SER A 585 -7.10 -24.41 -33.15
CA SER A 585 -5.81 -24.35 -33.85
C SER A 585 -5.80 -25.26 -35.07
N GLU A 586 -5.48 -24.72 -36.25
CA GLU A 586 -5.41 -25.44 -37.52
C GLU A 586 -4.02 -25.28 -38.14
N ARG A 587 -3.41 -26.37 -38.63
CA ARG A 587 -2.14 -26.29 -39.39
C ARG A 587 -2.44 -26.05 -40.87
N ARG A 588 -2.05 -24.89 -41.39
CA ARG A 588 -2.24 -24.52 -42.81
C ARG A 588 -0.90 -24.40 -43.53
N GLY A 589 -0.74 -25.15 -44.63
CA GLY A 589 0.41 -25.02 -45.53
C GLY A 589 0.25 -23.81 -46.44
N ALA A 590 1.16 -22.84 -46.33
CA ALA A 590 1.29 -21.69 -47.21
C ALA A 590 2.51 -21.84 -48.13
N ASP A 591 2.38 -21.37 -49.37
CA ASP A 591 3.45 -21.36 -50.36
C ASP A 591 4.26 -20.06 -50.20
N VAL A 592 5.45 -20.15 -49.61
CA VAL A 592 6.31 -19.03 -49.22
C VAL A 592 7.47 -18.87 -50.20
N LEU A 593 7.74 -17.63 -50.62
CA LEU A 593 8.69 -17.34 -51.70
C LEU A 593 10.15 -17.24 -51.20
N VAL A 594 10.75 -18.36 -50.85
CA VAL A 594 12.10 -18.43 -50.25
C VAL A 594 13.19 -18.04 -51.26
N ARG A 595 13.98 -17.01 -50.92
CA ARG A 595 15.12 -16.53 -51.74
C ARG A 595 16.38 -17.35 -51.49
N ARG A 596 16.49 -18.50 -52.18
CA ARG A 596 17.61 -19.45 -52.03
C ARG A 596 18.98 -18.85 -52.39
N ASN A 597 19.05 -17.94 -53.36
CA ASN A 597 20.26 -17.16 -53.69
C ASN A 597 19.88 -15.76 -54.22
N ALA A 598 20.85 -14.85 -54.33
CA ALA A 598 20.64 -13.47 -54.80
C ALA A 598 19.86 -13.37 -56.13
N ILE A 599 20.04 -14.33 -57.04
CA ILE A 599 19.41 -14.37 -58.38
C ILE A 599 18.34 -15.49 -58.49
N ARG A 600 18.01 -16.21 -57.40
CA ARG A 600 17.08 -17.35 -57.45
C ARG A 600 16.16 -17.40 -56.24
N THR A 601 14.89 -17.11 -56.47
CA THR A 601 13.77 -17.47 -55.59
C THR A 601 13.26 -18.88 -55.93
N GLY A 602 12.68 -19.53 -54.95
CA GLY A 602 11.84 -20.72 -55.11
C GLY A 602 10.54 -20.53 -54.34
N ILE A 603 9.63 -21.48 -54.47
CA ILE A 603 8.49 -21.64 -53.57
C ILE A 603 8.84 -22.80 -52.64
N ASP A 604 8.68 -22.60 -51.34
CA ASP A 604 8.74 -23.62 -50.30
C ASP A 604 7.43 -23.63 -49.52
N ARG A 605 7.07 -24.77 -48.93
CA ARG A 605 5.73 -24.96 -48.34
C ARG A 605 5.79 -24.97 -46.82
N GLU A 606 5.61 -23.79 -46.22
CA GLU A 606 5.67 -23.59 -44.78
C GLU A 606 4.32 -23.91 -44.13
N VAL A 607 4.31 -24.78 -43.11
CA VAL A 607 3.08 -25.20 -42.42
C VAL A 607 2.91 -24.39 -41.14
N GLY A 608 2.29 -23.21 -41.28
CA GLY A 608 1.99 -22.32 -40.15
C GLY A 608 0.84 -22.83 -39.29
N LEU A 609 0.89 -22.53 -37.99
CA LEU A 609 -0.23 -22.74 -37.07
C LEU A 609 -1.15 -21.51 -37.07
N VAL A 610 -2.41 -21.70 -37.48
CA VAL A 610 -3.44 -20.66 -37.39
C VAL A 610 -4.26 -20.92 -36.13
N VAL A 611 -4.07 -20.07 -35.13
CA VAL A 611 -4.89 -20.04 -33.92
C VAL A 611 -6.03 -19.04 -34.07
N ASP A 612 -7.23 -19.43 -33.67
CA ASP A 612 -8.38 -18.61 -33.38
C ASP A 612 -8.64 -18.67 -31.87
N LEU A 613 -8.64 -17.50 -31.22
CA LEU A 613 -8.75 -17.35 -29.77
C LEU A 613 -9.65 -16.16 -29.47
N SER A 614 -10.78 -16.40 -28.79
CA SER A 614 -11.79 -15.37 -28.52
C SER A 614 -12.51 -15.61 -27.20
N LEU A 615 -13.00 -14.53 -26.57
CA LEU A 615 -13.73 -14.58 -25.30
C LEU A 615 -15.24 -14.66 -25.53
N GLY A 616 -15.91 -15.43 -24.68
CA GLY A 616 -17.37 -15.57 -24.62
C GLY A 616 -18.01 -14.78 -23.48
N GLY A 617 -19.15 -15.26 -22.98
CA GLY A 617 -19.88 -14.62 -21.88
C GLY A 617 -19.11 -14.64 -20.55
N ARG A 618 -19.40 -13.67 -19.68
CA ARG A 618 -18.82 -13.56 -18.33
C ARG A 618 -19.94 -13.54 -17.28
N THR A 619 -19.80 -14.34 -16.24
CA THR A 619 -20.69 -14.42 -15.07
C THR A 619 -19.91 -14.07 -13.81
N ALA A 620 -20.56 -13.42 -12.85
CA ALA A 620 -19.98 -13.00 -11.58
C ALA A 620 -20.61 -13.77 -10.42
N TYR A 621 -19.79 -14.29 -9.51
CA TYR A 621 -20.18 -15.00 -8.30
C TYR A 621 -19.76 -14.18 -7.08
N ARG A 622 -20.76 -13.70 -6.31
CA ARG A 622 -20.61 -12.68 -5.27
C ARG A 622 -20.46 -13.32 -3.88
N ILE A 623 -19.23 -13.70 -3.54
CA ILE A 623 -18.90 -14.41 -2.30
C ILE A 623 -19.22 -13.60 -1.02
N ASP A 624 -19.24 -12.27 -1.12
CA ASP A 624 -19.63 -11.34 -0.05
C ASP A 624 -21.09 -11.53 0.41
N ARG A 625 -21.96 -12.09 -0.44
CA ARG A 625 -23.34 -12.47 -0.07
C ARG A 625 -23.41 -13.67 0.88
N HIS A 626 -22.28 -14.33 1.13
CA HIS A 626 -22.17 -15.58 1.87
C HIS A 626 -21.18 -15.48 3.06
N GLY A 627 -20.83 -14.26 3.51
CA GLY A 627 -19.95 -14.05 4.67
C GLY A 627 -18.45 -14.14 4.37
N LEU A 628 -18.05 -14.10 3.10
CA LEU A 628 -16.65 -14.14 2.69
C LEU A 628 -16.14 -12.75 2.29
N LEU A 629 -15.03 -12.34 2.87
CA LEU A 629 -14.39 -11.02 2.70
C LEU A 629 -13.56 -10.98 1.41
N ALA A 630 -12.84 -12.08 1.16
CA ALA A 630 -11.77 -12.20 0.18
C ALA A 630 -11.74 -13.58 -0.47
N ALA A 631 -11.09 -13.71 -1.63
CA ALA A 631 -10.78 -15.00 -2.23
C ALA A 631 -9.38 -15.05 -2.87
N TYR A 632 -8.76 -16.24 -2.81
CA TYR A 632 -7.41 -16.51 -3.31
C TYR A 632 -7.35 -17.86 -4.03
N SER A 633 -6.33 -18.03 -4.88
CA SER A 633 -5.97 -19.28 -5.57
C SER A 633 -7.17 -20.11 -6.09
N PRO A 634 -7.87 -19.66 -7.15
CA PRO A 634 -8.98 -20.42 -7.71
C PRO A 634 -8.48 -21.66 -8.48
N ALA A 635 -9.27 -22.73 -8.50
CA ALA A 635 -9.03 -23.93 -9.32
C ALA A 635 -10.35 -24.54 -9.82
N PHE A 636 -10.40 -24.92 -11.10
CA PHE A 636 -11.55 -25.64 -11.66
C PHE A 636 -11.49 -27.14 -11.34
N SER A 637 -12.65 -27.77 -11.10
CA SER A 637 -12.77 -29.22 -11.14
C SER A 637 -12.42 -29.79 -12.53
N PRO A 638 -11.97 -31.07 -12.64
CA PRO A 638 -11.59 -31.66 -13.92
C PRO A 638 -12.69 -31.70 -15.01
N ASP A 639 -13.97 -31.60 -14.61
CA ASP A 639 -15.13 -31.51 -15.51
C ASP A 639 -15.57 -30.08 -15.81
N GLY A 640 -14.93 -29.06 -15.20
CA GLY A 640 -15.26 -27.65 -15.35
C GLY A 640 -16.58 -27.22 -14.69
N ARG A 641 -17.23 -28.08 -13.89
CA ARG A 641 -18.49 -27.77 -13.20
C ARG A 641 -18.32 -26.88 -11.97
N TRP A 642 -17.24 -27.05 -11.22
CA TRP A 642 -17.00 -26.35 -9.96
C TRP A 642 -15.76 -25.46 -10.03
N VAL A 643 -15.75 -24.42 -9.20
CA VAL A 643 -14.55 -23.64 -8.87
C VAL A 643 -14.30 -23.75 -7.37
N ALA A 644 -13.18 -24.33 -6.99
CA ALA A 644 -12.63 -24.23 -5.65
C ALA A 644 -11.80 -22.95 -5.52
N PHE A 645 -11.71 -22.39 -4.32
CA PHE A 645 -10.90 -21.23 -3.96
C PHE A 645 -10.66 -21.22 -2.45
N ILE A 646 -9.65 -20.49 -1.99
CA ILE A 646 -9.49 -20.18 -0.56
C ILE A 646 -10.28 -18.90 -0.28
N GLY A 647 -11.20 -18.93 0.68
CA GLY A 647 -11.97 -17.76 1.11
C GLY A 647 -11.56 -17.33 2.51
N ILE A 648 -11.61 -16.02 2.80
CA ILE A 648 -11.51 -15.51 4.18
C ILE A 648 -12.91 -15.17 4.69
N ASN A 649 -13.26 -15.62 5.89
CA ASN A 649 -14.53 -15.35 6.56
C ASN A 649 -14.44 -14.16 7.55
N ASP A 650 -15.58 -13.70 8.10
CA ASP A 650 -15.63 -12.62 9.10
C ASP A 650 -14.79 -12.89 10.38
N ALA A 651 -14.43 -14.16 10.66
CA ALA A 651 -13.57 -14.55 11.79
C ALA A 651 -12.07 -14.56 11.43
N GLY A 652 -11.70 -13.98 10.28
CA GLY A 652 -10.31 -13.78 9.82
C GLY A 652 -9.55 -15.05 9.47
N LEU A 653 -10.21 -16.21 9.42
CA LEU A 653 -9.62 -17.48 9.03
C LEU A 653 -9.75 -17.71 7.53
N ARG A 654 -8.82 -18.49 6.98
CA ARG A 654 -8.93 -19.07 5.63
C ARG A 654 -9.57 -20.45 5.74
N ASP A 655 -10.44 -20.77 4.77
CA ASP A 655 -10.83 -22.14 4.46
C ASP A 655 -10.89 -22.31 2.93
N ILE A 656 -10.94 -23.55 2.47
CA ILE A 656 -11.26 -23.89 1.08
C ILE A 656 -12.78 -23.96 0.93
N TYR A 657 -13.29 -23.25 -0.08
CA TYR A 657 -14.69 -23.28 -0.50
C TYR A 657 -14.81 -23.73 -1.96
N ALA A 658 -15.98 -24.27 -2.35
CA ALA A 658 -16.27 -24.62 -3.75
C ALA A 658 -17.68 -24.19 -4.20
N ILE A 659 -17.80 -23.59 -5.38
CA ILE A 659 -19.06 -23.14 -5.99
C ILE A 659 -19.44 -24.03 -7.18
N ASP A 660 -20.70 -24.48 -7.24
CA ASP A 660 -21.26 -25.21 -8.38
C ASP A 660 -21.77 -24.24 -9.45
N LEU A 661 -21.07 -24.17 -10.59
CA LEU A 661 -21.42 -23.27 -11.68
C LEU A 661 -22.73 -23.65 -12.38
N GLN A 662 -23.25 -24.86 -12.15
CA GLN A 662 -24.58 -25.27 -12.67
C GLN A 662 -25.74 -24.78 -11.80
N ALA A 663 -25.49 -24.38 -10.54
CA ALA A 663 -26.50 -23.84 -9.63
C ALA A 663 -26.76 -22.32 -9.85
N GLY A 664 -25.85 -21.62 -10.54
CA GLY A 664 -25.99 -20.21 -10.92
C GLY A 664 -25.22 -19.22 -10.04
N PRO A 665 -25.26 -17.90 -10.36
CA PRO A 665 -24.39 -16.88 -9.76
C PRO A 665 -24.64 -16.59 -8.27
N ASP A 666 -25.80 -17.00 -7.75
CA ASP A 666 -26.21 -16.87 -6.35
C ASP A 666 -26.08 -18.19 -5.56
N ALA A 667 -25.36 -19.19 -6.11
CA ALA A 667 -25.13 -20.46 -5.46
C ALA A 667 -24.20 -20.30 -4.23
N PRO A 668 -24.59 -20.75 -3.03
CA PRO A 668 -23.76 -20.65 -1.85
C PRO A 668 -22.50 -21.53 -1.98
N PRO A 669 -21.30 -21.03 -1.62
CA PRO A 669 -20.10 -21.84 -1.57
C PRO A 669 -20.22 -22.97 -0.54
N LEU A 670 -19.81 -24.18 -0.93
CA LEU A 670 -19.62 -25.31 -0.01
C LEU A 670 -18.26 -25.16 0.68
N GLN A 671 -18.26 -24.98 2.00
CA GLN A 671 -17.05 -25.01 2.84
C GLN A 671 -16.49 -26.46 2.90
N LEU A 672 -15.17 -26.63 2.75
CA LEU A 672 -14.50 -27.93 2.66
C LEU A 672 -13.46 -28.18 3.77
N THR A 673 -12.79 -27.14 4.26
CA THR A 673 -12.01 -27.12 5.53
C THR A 673 -12.76 -26.26 6.56
N ASP A 674 -12.52 -26.47 7.86
CA ASP A 674 -13.13 -25.70 8.96
C ASP A 674 -12.29 -25.90 10.21
N ASP A 675 -11.10 -25.31 10.23
CA ASP A 675 -10.18 -25.40 11.36
C ASP A 675 -9.43 -24.09 11.61
N VAL A 676 -8.33 -24.11 12.36
CA VAL A 676 -7.61 -22.89 12.77
C VAL A 676 -6.32 -22.64 12.00
N PHE A 677 -5.92 -23.55 11.10
CA PHE A 677 -4.72 -23.41 10.29
C PHE A 677 -4.98 -22.54 9.06
N SER A 678 -3.96 -22.30 8.25
CA SER A 678 -4.02 -21.41 7.09
C SER A 678 -3.71 -22.16 5.81
N GLU A 679 -4.51 -22.01 4.77
CA GLU A 679 -4.12 -22.42 3.41
C GLU A 679 -3.53 -21.25 2.60
N ARG A 680 -2.75 -21.58 1.55
CA ARG A 680 -2.20 -20.58 0.62
C ARG A 680 -2.58 -20.82 -0.84
N GLU A 681 -2.51 -22.05 -1.31
CA GLU A 681 -2.70 -22.38 -2.73
C GLU A 681 -3.46 -23.70 -2.91
N VAL A 682 -4.31 -23.78 -3.94
CA VAL A 682 -5.04 -25.02 -4.27
C VAL A 682 -4.93 -25.40 -5.75
N THR A 683 -5.14 -26.68 -6.01
CA THR A 683 -5.27 -27.30 -7.32
C THR A 683 -6.29 -28.44 -7.24
N TRP A 684 -6.93 -28.81 -8.34
CA TRP A 684 -7.98 -29.82 -8.33
C TRP A 684 -7.69 -30.91 -9.36
N GLY A 685 -7.33 -32.10 -8.85
CA GLY A 685 -7.00 -33.27 -9.65
C GLY A 685 -8.14 -34.30 -9.73
N PRO A 686 -7.94 -35.41 -10.44
CA PRO A 686 -8.93 -36.51 -10.48
C PRO A 686 -9.19 -37.16 -9.11
N SER A 687 -8.27 -36.99 -8.14
CA SER A 687 -8.38 -37.57 -6.79
C SER A 687 -8.99 -36.64 -5.74
N GLY A 688 -9.38 -35.40 -6.11
CA GLY A 688 -9.86 -34.38 -5.18
C GLY A 688 -9.09 -33.06 -5.29
N ILE A 689 -9.32 -32.16 -4.32
CA ILE A 689 -8.60 -30.88 -4.20
C ILE A 689 -7.34 -31.14 -3.39
N VAL A 690 -6.21 -30.65 -3.89
CA VAL A 690 -4.90 -30.66 -3.22
C VAL A 690 -4.51 -29.22 -2.91
N PHE A 691 -3.97 -28.98 -1.72
CA PHE A 691 -3.69 -27.64 -1.22
C PHE A 691 -2.45 -27.59 -0.34
N THR A 692 -1.95 -26.38 -0.07
CA THR A 692 -0.87 -26.11 0.88
C THR A 692 -1.42 -25.56 2.20
N SER A 693 -1.04 -26.14 3.35
CA SER A 693 -1.47 -25.69 4.69
C SER A 693 -0.37 -25.84 5.74
N ASP A 694 -0.39 -24.97 6.77
CA ASP A 694 0.53 -24.98 7.92
C ASP A 694 0.07 -25.87 9.10
N ALA A 695 -0.90 -26.77 8.88
CA ALA A 695 -1.36 -27.80 9.82
C ALA A 695 -0.30 -28.88 10.13
N THR A 696 0.83 -28.47 10.67
CA THR A 696 2.05 -29.27 10.90
C THR A 696 2.66 -28.97 12.27
N SER A 697 3.54 -29.82 12.80
CA SER A 697 4.24 -29.53 14.07
C SER A 697 5.23 -28.35 13.93
N HIS A 698 5.73 -28.12 12.72
CA HIS A 698 6.75 -27.12 12.38
C HIS A 698 6.19 -25.81 11.75
N ARG A 699 4.86 -25.66 11.59
CA ARG A 699 4.17 -24.51 10.97
C ARG A 699 4.67 -24.09 9.57
N GLN A 700 5.34 -24.99 8.86
CA GLN A 700 5.64 -24.81 7.44
C GLN A 700 4.55 -25.48 6.60
N PHE A 701 4.39 -24.98 5.38
CA PHE A 701 3.30 -25.40 4.52
C PHE A 701 3.62 -26.75 3.88
N ASN A 702 2.80 -27.76 4.11
CA ASN A 702 2.90 -29.06 3.44
C ASN A 702 1.68 -29.30 2.54
N LEU A 703 1.70 -30.38 1.77
CA LEU A 703 0.60 -30.76 0.87
C LEU A 703 -0.48 -31.54 1.63
N PHE A 704 -1.73 -31.16 1.40
CA PHE A 704 -2.92 -31.80 1.95
C PHE A 704 -3.95 -32.06 0.84
N ARG A 705 -4.91 -32.95 1.11
CA ARG A 705 -6.00 -33.32 0.21
C ARG A 705 -7.34 -33.31 0.92
N VAL A 706 -8.38 -32.80 0.25
CA VAL A 706 -9.78 -32.88 0.66
C VAL A 706 -10.65 -33.28 -0.54
N ARG A 707 -11.77 -33.97 -0.29
CA ARG A 707 -12.70 -34.41 -1.34
C ARG A 707 -14.07 -33.72 -1.18
N PRO A 708 -14.70 -33.20 -2.24
CA PRO A 708 -16.00 -32.52 -2.13
C PRO A 708 -17.16 -33.39 -1.63
N ASP A 709 -17.07 -34.72 -1.78
CA ASP A 709 -18.04 -35.69 -1.25
C ASP A 709 -17.78 -36.07 0.22
N ALA A 710 -16.67 -35.60 0.79
CA ALA A 710 -16.25 -35.81 2.17
C ALA A 710 -15.62 -34.52 2.76
N PRO A 711 -16.40 -33.42 2.88
CA PRO A 711 -15.91 -32.18 3.48
C PRO A 711 -15.38 -32.43 4.91
N ARG A 712 -14.38 -31.65 5.31
CA ARG A 712 -13.66 -31.72 6.59
C ARG A 712 -12.87 -33.03 6.82
N GLN A 713 -12.90 -33.99 5.89
CA GLN A 713 -12.01 -35.15 5.90
C GLN A 713 -10.72 -34.83 5.13
N VAL A 714 -9.78 -34.19 5.83
CA VAL A 714 -8.48 -33.77 5.30
C VAL A 714 -7.42 -34.87 5.48
N GLU A 715 -6.57 -35.05 4.47
CA GLU A 715 -5.48 -36.01 4.42
C GLU A 715 -4.14 -35.29 4.19
N ARG A 716 -3.15 -35.45 5.07
CA ARG A 716 -1.78 -34.94 4.87
C ARG A 716 -1.04 -35.83 3.87
N LEU A 717 -0.44 -35.23 2.84
CA LEU A 717 0.26 -35.92 1.75
C LEU A 717 1.79 -35.86 1.86
N THR A 718 2.33 -34.85 2.55
CA THR A 718 3.78 -34.66 2.78
C THR A 718 4.07 -34.21 4.21
N SER A 719 5.29 -34.46 4.68
CA SER A 719 5.77 -34.15 6.04
C SER A 719 7.20 -33.60 6.14
N GLU A 720 7.85 -33.20 5.03
CA GLU A 720 9.09 -32.41 5.09
C GLU A 720 8.98 -31.16 6.00
N GLU A 721 10.03 -30.88 6.78
CA GLU A 721 10.25 -29.62 7.51
C GLU A 721 10.68 -28.50 6.52
N ARG A 722 9.80 -28.20 5.56
CA ARG A 722 9.99 -27.21 4.50
C ARG A 722 8.65 -26.76 3.91
N ASP A 723 8.58 -25.51 3.46
CA ASP A 723 7.46 -25.00 2.66
C ASP A 723 7.38 -25.65 1.28
N HIS A 724 6.24 -26.27 1.00
CA HIS A 724 5.76 -26.68 -0.32
C HIS A 724 4.82 -25.60 -0.86
N THR A 725 4.96 -25.26 -2.14
CA THR A 725 4.26 -24.15 -2.81
C THR A 725 3.80 -24.54 -4.21
N ALA A 726 2.90 -23.75 -4.79
CA ALA A 726 2.34 -23.85 -6.13
C ALA A 726 2.01 -25.29 -6.58
N PRO A 727 1.19 -26.04 -5.81
CA PRO A 727 0.80 -27.40 -6.17
C PRO A 727 0.04 -27.41 -7.51
N VAL A 728 0.31 -28.43 -8.32
CA VAL A 728 -0.43 -28.72 -9.55
C VAL A 728 -0.70 -30.21 -9.70
N ALA A 729 -1.99 -30.57 -9.65
CA ALA A 729 -2.45 -31.92 -9.93
C ALA A 729 -2.82 -32.05 -11.41
N LEU A 730 -2.22 -33.01 -12.11
CA LEU A 730 -2.46 -33.25 -13.54
C LEU A 730 -3.59 -34.26 -13.77
N ALA A 731 -4.18 -34.21 -14.96
CA ALA A 731 -5.23 -35.14 -15.38
C ALA A 731 -4.76 -36.62 -15.50
N ASP A 732 -3.45 -36.87 -15.54
CA ASP A 732 -2.84 -38.22 -15.48
C ASP A 732 -2.60 -38.73 -14.04
N GLY A 733 -2.93 -37.90 -13.04
CA GLY A 733 -2.77 -38.19 -11.61
C GLY A 733 -1.34 -38.05 -11.10
N ARG A 734 -0.43 -37.37 -11.81
CA ARG A 734 0.82 -36.84 -11.22
C ARG A 734 0.52 -35.56 -10.44
N LEU A 735 1.30 -35.33 -9.38
CA LEU A 735 1.24 -34.14 -8.54
C LEU A 735 2.63 -33.52 -8.44
N PHE A 736 2.75 -32.26 -8.86
CA PHE A 736 3.98 -31.48 -8.75
C PHE A 736 3.79 -30.30 -7.81
N PHE A 737 4.89 -29.81 -7.24
CA PHE A 737 4.96 -28.62 -6.39
C PHE A 737 6.34 -27.96 -6.51
N THR A 738 6.49 -26.73 -6.03
CA THR A 738 7.79 -26.04 -5.90
C THR A 738 8.19 -25.92 -4.44
N ALA A 739 9.49 -26.02 -4.16
CA ALA A 739 10.03 -25.84 -2.80
C ALA A 739 11.48 -25.35 -2.87
N PHE A 740 11.89 -24.52 -1.90
CA PHE A 740 13.26 -24.01 -1.85
C PHE A 740 14.24 -25.10 -1.40
N ASN A 741 15.28 -25.34 -2.20
CA ASN A 741 16.42 -26.18 -1.89
C ASN A 741 17.63 -25.27 -1.65
N ASN A 742 17.96 -25.02 -0.38
CA ASN A 742 18.81 -23.90 0.02
C ASN A 742 18.28 -22.59 -0.60
N SER A 743 19.05 -21.92 -1.45
CA SER A 743 18.66 -20.67 -2.11
C SER A 743 18.16 -20.81 -3.56
N SER A 744 17.82 -22.02 -4.02
CA SER A 744 17.14 -22.26 -5.31
C SER A 744 15.69 -22.70 -5.12
N SER A 745 14.74 -22.26 -5.96
CA SER A 745 13.36 -22.81 -5.97
C SER A 745 13.24 -23.89 -7.04
N ASP A 746 13.08 -25.16 -6.63
CA ASP A 746 13.06 -26.31 -7.54
C ASP A 746 11.70 -26.98 -7.64
N LEU A 747 11.42 -27.58 -8.81
CA LEU A 747 10.26 -28.43 -9.05
C LEU A 747 10.46 -29.81 -8.42
N HIS A 748 9.43 -30.29 -7.74
CA HIS A 748 9.36 -31.60 -7.11
C HIS A 748 8.10 -32.34 -7.58
N GLU A 749 8.14 -33.68 -7.59
CA GLU A 749 6.99 -34.55 -7.88
C GLU A 749 6.72 -35.45 -6.67
N LEU A 750 5.46 -35.53 -6.23
CA LEU A 750 5.01 -36.57 -5.30
C LEU A 750 4.57 -37.79 -6.09
N THR A 751 5.29 -38.90 -5.95
CA THR A 751 5.04 -40.13 -6.72
C THR A 751 3.87 -40.93 -6.14
N LYS A 752 3.34 -41.88 -6.93
CA LYS A 752 2.17 -42.70 -6.52
C LYS A 752 2.48 -43.68 -5.38
N ASP A 753 3.76 -43.91 -5.11
CA ASP A 753 4.33 -44.65 -3.97
C ASP A 753 4.70 -43.73 -2.77
N GLY A 754 4.30 -42.45 -2.79
CA GLY A 754 4.45 -41.52 -1.66
C GLY A 754 5.84 -40.94 -1.46
N ARG A 755 6.75 -41.05 -2.44
CA ARG A 755 8.08 -40.45 -2.36
C ARG A 755 8.12 -39.10 -3.07
N ILE A 756 8.91 -38.18 -2.53
CA ILE A 756 9.26 -36.93 -3.21
C ILE A 756 10.49 -37.17 -4.10
N VAL A 757 10.43 -36.72 -5.36
CA VAL A 757 11.57 -36.73 -6.29
C VAL A 757 11.76 -35.33 -6.86
N ARG A 758 12.98 -34.78 -6.77
CA ARG A 758 13.30 -33.46 -7.32
C ARG A 758 13.53 -33.56 -8.84
N ARG A 759 12.90 -32.65 -9.58
CA ARG A 759 12.80 -32.65 -11.06
C ARG A 759 13.64 -31.58 -11.75
N THR A 760 14.18 -30.63 -10.99
CA THR A 760 15.15 -29.61 -11.46
C THR A 760 16.33 -29.48 -10.48
N ASP A 761 17.37 -28.78 -10.89
CA ASP A 761 18.46 -28.32 -10.01
C ASP A 761 19.05 -27.00 -10.55
N LEU A 762 18.33 -25.91 -10.34
CA LEU A 762 18.57 -24.66 -11.08
C LEU A 762 19.43 -23.64 -10.34
N THR A 763 20.08 -22.76 -11.11
CA THR A 763 20.91 -21.64 -10.59
C THR A 763 20.11 -20.46 -10.03
N THR A 764 18.78 -20.47 -10.13
CA THR A 764 17.85 -19.45 -9.61
C THR A 764 16.59 -20.14 -9.09
N GLY A 765 15.47 -20.11 -9.83
CA GLY A 765 14.27 -20.82 -9.39
C GLY A 765 13.11 -20.80 -10.37
N VAL A 766 12.20 -21.75 -10.16
CA VAL A 766 10.94 -21.91 -10.89
C VAL A 766 9.74 -21.81 -9.95
N PHE A 767 8.64 -21.29 -10.49
CA PHE A 767 7.41 -20.94 -9.77
C PHE A 767 6.18 -21.25 -10.63
N GLU A 768 5.01 -21.41 -10.00
CA GLU A 768 3.71 -21.59 -10.66
C GLU A 768 3.70 -22.61 -11.82
N PRO A 769 4.02 -23.90 -11.55
CA PRO A 769 4.00 -24.93 -12.58
C PRO A 769 2.58 -25.22 -13.09
N GLY A 770 2.49 -25.63 -14.36
CA GLY A 770 1.23 -25.96 -15.02
C GLY A 770 1.39 -26.99 -16.16
N PRO A 771 0.32 -27.71 -16.54
CA PRO A 771 0.34 -28.64 -17.67
C PRO A 771 0.85 -27.99 -18.96
N GLY A 772 1.85 -28.61 -19.59
CA GLY A 772 2.33 -28.27 -20.93
C GLY A 772 1.95 -29.32 -21.98
N PRO A 773 2.13 -29.02 -23.29
CA PRO A 773 1.84 -29.96 -24.36
C PRO A 773 2.77 -31.19 -24.28
N ASP A 774 2.32 -32.33 -24.83
CA ASP A 774 3.12 -33.56 -24.96
C ASP A 774 3.77 -34.05 -23.64
N GLY A 775 3.10 -33.80 -22.50
CA GLY A 775 3.54 -34.20 -21.16
C GLY A 775 4.58 -33.30 -20.50
N SER A 776 4.96 -32.19 -21.13
CA SER A 776 5.80 -31.14 -20.55
C SER A 776 5.10 -30.33 -19.45
N LEU A 777 5.84 -29.44 -18.78
CA LEU A 777 5.31 -28.50 -17.80
C LEU A 777 5.69 -27.07 -18.17
N TRP A 778 4.72 -26.16 -18.17
CA TRP A 778 4.97 -24.72 -18.12
C TRP A 778 5.35 -24.31 -16.69
N MET A 779 6.18 -23.29 -16.55
CA MET A 779 6.57 -22.67 -15.29
C MET A 779 7.03 -21.22 -15.50
N LEU A 780 7.00 -20.41 -14.45
CA LEU A 780 7.68 -19.12 -14.41
C LEU A 780 9.12 -19.32 -13.93
N PHE A 781 10.09 -19.15 -14.82
CA PHE A 781 11.52 -19.19 -14.50
C PHE A 781 12.01 -17.78 -14.14
N HIS A 782 12.72 -17.63 -13.02
CA HIS A 782 13.33 -16.36 -12.63
C HIS A 782 14.71 -16.18 -13.27
N VAL A 783 14.86 -15.15 -14.10
CA VAL A 783 16.12 -14.80 -14.77
C VAL A 783 16.18 -13.31 -15.11
N SER A 784 17.32 -12.67 -14.84
CA SER A 784 17.55 -11.23 -15.07
C SER A 784 16.48 -10.34 -14.43
N GLY A 785 16.10 -10.66 -13.19
CA GLY A 785 15.10 -9.93 -12.41
C GLY A 785 13.63 -10.18 -12.79
N GLU A 786 13.35 -10.99 -13.81
CA GLU A 786 12.00 -11.25 -14.31
C GLU A 786 11.57 -12.71 -14.14
N ARG A 787 10.30 -12.91 -13.74
CA ARG A 787 9.63 -14.21 -13.87
C ARG A 787 9.11 -14.36 -15.32
N ARG A 788 9.75 -15.20 -16.12
CA ARG A 788 9.41 -15.43 -17.54
C ARG A 788 8.77 -16.81 -17.74
N PRO A 789 7.67 -16.93 -18.52
CA PRO A 789 7.14 -18.23 -18.91
C PRO A 789 8.19 -19.06 -19.66
N ALA A 790 8.35 -20.32 -19.24
CA ALA A 790 9.28 -21.29 -19.80
C ALA A 790 8.68 -22.70 -19.75
N VAL A 791 9.15 -23.61 -20.61
CA VAL A 791 8.69 -25.01 -20.62
C VAL A 791 9.82 -25.99 -20.29
N LEU A 792 9.55 -26.90 -19.34
CA LEU A 792 10.37 -28.06 -19.00
C LEU A 792 9.82 -29.29 -19.73
N ARG A 793 10.60 -29.82 -20.67
CA ARG A 793 10.24 -31.02 -21.45
C ARG A 793 10.65 -32.30 -20.70
N PRO A 794 9.90 -33.42 -20.80
CA PRO A 794 10.20 -34.64 -20.04
C PRO A 794 11.64 -35.17 -20.17
N PRO A 795 12.33 -35.13 -21.33
CA PRO A 795 13.72 -35.55 -21.45
C PRO A 795 14.75 -34.67 -20.72
N ARG A 796 14.33 -33.57 -20.09
CA ARG A 796 15.16 -32.70 -19.24
C ARG A 796 14.70 -32.67 -17.77
N MET A 797 13.66 -33.42 -17.40
CA MET A 797 13.26 -33.59 -16.00
C MET A 797 14.28 -34.51 -15.32
N LEU A 798 14.83 -34.06 -14.19
CA LEU A 798 15.76 -34.87 -13.40
C LEU A 798 15.01 -35.95 -12.59
N ALA A 799 15.78 -36.86 -12.01
CA ALA A 799 15.30 -37.86 -11.05
C ALA A 799 16.26 -37.92 -9.87
N LEU A 800 16.32 -36.81 -9.11
CA LEU A 800 17.14 -36.72 -7.92
C LEU A 800 16.28 -37.10 -6.71
N ASP A 801 16.60 -38.21 -6.06
CA ASP A 801 15.91 -38.64 -4.84
C ASP A 801 16.16 -37.63 -3.70
N VAL A 802 15.12 -37.38 -2.92
CA VAL A 802 15.13 -36.53 -1.73
C VAL A 802 15.17 -37.46 -0.49
N PRO A 803 15.74 -37.04 0.66
CA PRO A 803 15.66 -37.82 1.89
C PRO A 803 14.22 -38.25 2.21
N ALA A 804 14.06 -39.46 2.79
CA ALA A 804 12.74 -39.96 3.16
C ALA A 804 12.10 -39.07 4.23
N GLU A 805 10.82 -38.75 4.07
CA GLU A 805 10.11 -37.85 4.97
C GLU A 805 10.02 -38.42 6.41
N PRO A 806 10.07 -37.57 7.45
CA PRO A 806 9.76 -37.98 8.81
C PRO A 806 8.28 -38.39 8.91
N PRO A 807 7.90 -39.26 9.85
CA PRO A 807 6.50 -39.61 10.07
C PRO A 807 5.68 -38.34 10.43
N PRO A 808 4.44 -38.18 9.92
CA PRO A 808 3.66 -36.97 10.12
C PRO A 808 3.23 -36.82 11.59
N GLU A 809 3.84 -35.87 12.28
CA GLU A 809 3.45 -35.43 13.62
C GLU A 809 2.13 -34.63 13.61
N PRO A 810 1.39 -34.60 14.73
CA PRO A 810 0.19 -33.76 14.86
C PRO A 810 0.51 -32.26 14.76
N PRO A 811 -0.45 -31.43 14.30
CA PRO A 811 -0.27 -29.98 14.23
C PRO A 811 0.03 -29.36 15.60
N ASN A 812 0.89 -28.34 15.62
CA ASN A 812 1.13 -27.57 16.84
C ASN A 812 -0.02 -26.58 17.09
N PRO A 813 -0.61 -26.52 18.32
CA PRO A 813 -1.73 -25.63 18.58
C PRO A 813 -1.32 -24.14 18.48
N LEU A 814 -2.28 -23.30 18.14
CA LEU A 814 -2.15 -21.85 18.16
C LEU A 814 -2.51 -21.32 19.56
N ALA A 815 -1.76 -20.34 20.03
CA ALA A 815 -2.04 -19.68 21.30
C ALA A 815 -3.19 -18.68 21.15
N VAL A 816 -3.99 -18.53 22.21
CA VAL A 816 -5.11 -17.59 22.27
C VAL A 816 -5.08 -16.89 23.63
N ARG A 817 -5.10 -15.55 23.64
CA ARG A 817 -5.21 -14.71 24.84
C ARG A 817 -6.60 -14.05 24.86
N PRO A 818 -7.57 -14.52 25.67
CA PRO A 818 -8.89 -13.90 25.77
C PRO A 818 -8.80 -12.41 26.14
N LEU A 819 -9.43 -11.53 25.35
CA LEU A 819 -9.31 -10.07 25.50
C LEU A 819 -10.46 -9.48 26.34
N THR A 820 -10.76 -10.12 27.47
CA THR A 820 -11.81 -9.69 28.42
C THR A 820 -11.49 -8.37 29.12
N ASP A 821 -10.24 -7.91 29.03
CA ASP A 821 -9.73 -6.62 29.50
C ASP A 821 -9.99 -5.45 28.52
N ALA A 822 -10.50 -5.73 27.31
CA ALA A 822 -10.58 -4.75 26.22
C ALA A 822 -11.64 -3.64 26.44
N GLN A 823 -11.17 -2.40 26.44
CA GLN A 823 -11.93 -1.18 26.69
C GLN A 823 -12.52 -0.60 25.39
N ASN A 824 -13.57 0.23 25.52
CA ASN A 824 -14.11 0.99 24.39
C ASN A 824 -13.14 2.10 23.97
N TYR A 825 -13.02 2.34 22.66
CA TYR A 825 -12.30 3.51 22.17
C TYR A 825 -13.09 4.80 22.36
N GLU A 826 -12.50 5.80 23.05
CA GLU A 826 -13.10 7.12 23.24
C GLU A 826 -12.37 8.20 22.40
N PRO A 827 -12.88 8.58 21.21
CA PRO A 827 -12.15 9.40 20.24
C PRO A 827 -11.82 10.82 20.72
N PHE A 828 -12.73 11.45 21.47
CA PHE A 828 -12.58 12.85 21.91
C PHE A 828 -11.79 13.02 23.22
N THR A 829 -11.17 11.97 23.75
CA THR A 829 -10.27 12.10 24.90
C THR A 829 -8.97 12.79 24.50
N ARG A 830 -8.37 13.55 25.43
CA ARG A 830 -7.10 14.26 25.18
C ARG A 830 -5.93 13.35 24.75
N GLN A 831 -5.99 12.05 25.07
CA GLN A 831 -4.99 11.07 24.63
C GLN A 831 -5.14 10.66 23.17
N ASN A 832 -6.35 10.77 22.62
CA ASN A 832 -6.73 10.31 21.28
C ASN A 832 -6.89 11.45 20.27
N LEU A 833 -7.02 12.71 20.71
CA LEU A 833 -7.01 13.88 19.83
C LEU A 833 -5.60 14.17 19.29
N GLU A 834 -5.47 14.20 17.97
CA GLU A 834 -4.24 14.44 17.23
C GLU A 834 -4.40 15.69 16.35
N PHE A 835 -3.38 16.55 16.29
CA PHE A 835 -3.42 17.80 15.54
C PHE A 835 -2.63 17.66 14.24
N GLY A 836 -3.30 17.90 13.11
CA GLY A 836 -2.70 17.87 11.78
C GLY A 836 -1.79 19.07 11.51
N PRO A 837 -1.00 19.04 10.42
CA PRO A 837 -0.10 20.13 10.06
C PRO A 837 -0.86 21.45 9.84
N PHE A 838 -0.52 22.46 10.63
CA PHE A 838 -1.02 23.82 10.52
C PHE A 838 -0.26 24.54 9.39
N PHE A 839 -0.85 24.61 8.20
CA PHE A 839 -0.20 25.19 7.02
C PHE A 839 -0.77 26.57 6.70
N GLY A 840 0.05 27.61 6.86
CA GLY A 840 -0.31 28.99 6.57
C GLY A 840 0.66 29.64 5.59
N PHE A 841 0.14 30.34 4.59
CA PHE A 841 0.93 31.26 3.77
C PHE A 841 0.36 32.68 3.85
N ALA A 842 1.24 33.67 3.77
CA ALA A 842 0.90 35.08 3.83
C ALA A 842 1.81 35.88 2.88
N GLY A 843 1.23 36.81 2.14
CA GLY A 843 1.92 37.69 1.21
C GLY A 843 1.26 39.06 1.18
N ALA A 844 2.06 40.12 1.01
CA ALA A 844 1.59 41.48 0.88
C ALA A 844 2.15 42.11 -0.40
N GLY A 845 1.31 42.84 -1.12
CA GLY A 845 1.67 43.50 -2.37
C GLY A 845 0.79 44.72 -2.66
N GLY A 846 0.91 45.28 -3.86
CA GLY A 846 0.17 46.49 -4.26
C GLY A 846 -1.36 46.38 -4.24
N GLY A 847 -1.92 45.17 -4.14
CA GLY A 847 -3.36 44.90 -3.98
C GLY A 847 -3.79 44.46 -2.57
N GLY A 848 -2.94 44.62 -1.56
CA GLY A 848 -3.26 44.32 -0.16
C GLY A 848 -2.58 43.06 0.40
N PHE A 849 -3.17 42.49 1.46
CA PHE A 849 -2.69 41.29 2.15
C PHE A 849 -3.47 40.05 1.71
N VAL A 850 -2.80 39.07 1.12
CA VAL A 850 -3.36 37.75 0.82
C VAL A 850 -2.80 36.75 1.82
N GLY A 851 -3.67 35.98 2.47
CA GLY A 851 -3.25 34.90 3.36
C GLY A 851 -4.23 33.74 3.34
N GLN A 852 -3.73 32.52 3.48
CA GLN A 852 -4.56 31.34 3.64
C GLN A 852 -4.02 30.48 4.78
N LEU A 853 -4.93 29.89 5.54
CA LEU A 853 -4.67 29.00 6.65
C LEU A 853 -5.49 27.72 6.48
N PHE A 854 -4.79 26.60 6.58
CA PHE A 854 -5.36 25.27 6.78
C PHE A 854 -4.91 24.76 8.15
N ALA A 855 -5.86 24.27 8.95
CA ALA A 855 -5.59 23.57 10.19
C ALA A 855 -6.57 22.42 10.34
N ALA A 856 -6.14 21.35 11.01
CA ALA A 856 -7.01 20.20 11.25
C ALA A 856 -6.68 19.54 12.60
N ALA A 857 -7.66 18.80 13.11
CA ALA A 857 -7.48 17.82 14.16
C ALA A 857 -8.30 16.58 13.83
N SER A 858 -7.90 15.42 14.33
CA SER A 858 -8.69 14.20 14.27
C SER A 858 -8.62 13.45 15.59
N ASP A 859 -9.43 12.40 15.73
CA ASP A 859 -9.08 11.31 16.63
C ASP A 859 -7.91 10.48 16.06
N ARG A 860 -7.38 9.54 16.85
CA ARG A 860 -6.26 8.67 16.48
C ARG A 860 -6.59 7.73 15.31
N MET A 861 -7.84 7.31 15.16
CA MET A 861 -8.28 6.43 14.07
C MET A 861 -8.67 7.19 12.80
N LYS A 862 -8.75 8.53 12.88
CA LYS A 862 -9.18 9.44 11.82
C LYS A 862 -10.64 9.22 11.36
N ASP A 863 -11.45 8.52 12.15
CA ASP A 863 -12.89 8.35 11.94
C ASP A 863 -13.66 9.66 12.19
N HIS A 864 -13.09 10.57 12.99
CA HIS A 864 -13.66 11.85 13.38
C HIS A 864 -12.65 12.97 13.11
N GLN A 865 -12.97 13.86 12.17
CA GLN A 865 -12.05 14.91 11.69
C GLN A 865 -12.68 16.30 11.86
N PHE A 866 -11.88 17.27 12.28
CA PHE A 866 -12.19 18.69 12.32
C PHE A 866 -11.31 19.44 11.31
N LEU A 867 -11.94 20.17 10.39
CA LEU A 867 -11.30 20.85 9.27
C LEU A 867 -11.54 22.37 9.37
N LEU A 868 -10.48 23.15 9.58
CA LEU A 868 -10.50 24.60 9.50
C LEU A 868 -9.80 25.05 8.20
N THR A 869 -10.50 25.84 7.40
CA THR A 869 -9.92 26.56 6.25
C THR A 869 -10.35 28.01 6.31
N LEU A 870 -9.40 28.93 6.24
CA LEU A 870 -9.63 30.38 6.19
C LEU A 870 -8.77 30.99 5.09
N ALA A 871 -9.34 31.82 4.23
CA ALA A 871 -8.63 32.54 3.18
C ALA A 871 -9.01 34.02 3.22
N VAL A 872 -8.02 34.91 3.09
CA VAL A 872 -8.14 36.38 3.11
C VAL A 872 -7.55 36.93 1.82
N TYR A 873 -8.31 37.74 1.09
CA TYR A 873 -7.96 38.18 -0.26
C TYR A 873 -7.82 39.71 -0.37
N GLY A 874 -6.64 40.24 -0.04
CA GLY A 874 -6.33 41.68 -0.10
C GLY A 874 -6.82 42.44 1.13
N SER A 875 -8.05 42.18 1.56
CA SER A 875 -8.71 42.75 2.75
C SER A 875 -9.40 41.66 3.59
N PHE A 876 -9.53 41.87 4.90
CA PHE A 876 -10.33 41.01 5.80
C PHE A 876 -11.82 41.02 5.46
N ASP A 877 -12.33 42.02 4.75
CA ASP A 877 -13.70 41.97 4.21
C ASP A 877 -13.87 41.01 3.03
N LEU A 878 -12.75 40.54 2.48
CA LEU A 878 -12.68 39.45 1.51
C LEU A 878 -12.12 38.18 2.17
N THR A 879 -12.72 37.79 3.31
CA THR A 879 -12.46 36.50 3.99
C THR A 879 -13.48 35.42 3.60
N ASP A 880 -13.01 34.29 3.07
CA ASP A 880 -13.76 33.04 2.88
C ASP A 880 -13.29 31.99 3.91
N GLY A 881 -14.13 31.03 4.27
CA GLY A 881 -13.71 29.89 5.08
C GLY A 881 -14.82 29.04 5.70
N TYR A 882 -14.39 27.95 6.32
CA TYR A 882 -15.26 26.99 7.02
C TYR A 882 -14.54 26.30 8.18
N LEU A 883 -15.32 25.92 9.19
CA LEU A 883 -14.95 24.99 10.25
C LEU A 883 -15.95 23.84 10.22
N LEU A 884 -15.52 22.66 9.78
CA LEU A 884 -16.36 21.47 9.59
C LEU A 884 -15.93 20.35 10.51
N TYR A 885 -16.90 19.57 10.99
CA TYR A 885 -16.73 18.24 11.54
C TYR A 885 -17.15 17.21 10.48
N VAL A 886 -16.37 16.13 10.34
CA VAL A 886 -16.59 15.02 9.41
C VAL A 886 -16.49 13.69 10.16
N ASN A 887 -17.33 12.73 9.80
CA ASN A 887 -17.41 11.40 10.37
C ASN A 887 -17.31 10.33 9.26
N ASP A 888 -16.18 9.63 9.22
CA ASP A 888 -15.82 8.56 8.27
C ASP A 888 -15.92 7.14 8.90
N LYS A 889 -16.59 6.96 10.06
CA LYS A 889 -16.77 5.66 10.78
C LYS A 889 -17.44 4.53 9.95
N SER A 890 -18.08 4.87 8.83
CA SER A 890 -18.86 3.93 8.02
C SER A 890 -18.77 4.26 6.53
N ARG A 891 -19.33 3.40 5.67
CA ARG A 891 -19.51 3.66 4.24
C ARG A 891 -20.12 5.04 3.93
N THR A 892 -21.01 5.54 4.79
CA THR A 892 -21.66 6.85 4.60
C THR A 892 -20.91 7.91 5.38
N THR A 893 -19.99 8.62 4.73
CA THR A 893 -19.40 9.82 5.34
C THR A 893 -20.46 10.90 5.47
N TRP A 894 -20.56 11.50 6.66
CA TRP A 894 -21.41 12.66 6.90
C TRP A 894 -20.70 13.68 7.76
N GLY A 895 -21.20 14.91 7.76
CA GLY A 895 -20.55 16.00 8.48
C GLY A 895 -21.35 17.28 8.48
N GLY A 896 -20.83 18.27 9.18
CA GLY A 896 -21.43 19.59 9.26
C GLY A 896 -20.61 20.56 10.10
N GLY A 897 -20.98 21.83 10.04
CA GLY A 897 -20.25 22.89 10.73
C GLY A 897 -20.69 24.27 10.30
N ILE A 898 -19.78 25.25 10.45
CA ILE A 898 -20.03 26.65 10.12
C ILE A 898 -19.20 27.10 8.93
N PHE A 899 -19.73 28.04 8.15
CA PHE A 899 -19.05 28.58 6.96
C PHE A 899 -19.33 30.07 6.77
N GLN A 900 -18.45 30.74 6.03
CA GLN A 900 -18.64 32.04 5.40
C GLN A 900 -18.02 31.97 4.00
N SER A 901 -18.85 31.75 2.98
CA SER A 901 -18.42 31.72 1.57
C SER A 901 -18.60 33.10 0.94
N LEU A 902 -17.61 33.49 0.13
CA LEU A 902 -17.68 34.67 -0.73
C LEU A 902 -17.98 34.26 -2.17
N ARG A 903 -18.73 35.11 -2.87
CA ARG A 903 -19.12 34.91 -4.28
C ARG A 903 -19.19 36.27 -4.99
N PHE A 904 -18.96 36.30 -6.29
CA PHE A 904 -19.12 37.49 -7.13
C PHE A 904 -20.04 37.19 -8.31
N ARG A 905 -20.75 38.21 -8.79
CA ARG A 905 -21.73 38.11 -9.89
C ARG A 905 -21.88 39.46 -10.61
N VAL A 906 -22.48 39.43 -11.79
CA VAL A 906 -23.07 40.64 -12.41
C VAL A 906 -24.26 41.08 -11.58
N ASP A 907 -24.33 42.36 -11.20
CA ASP A 907 -25.45 42.89 -10.43
C ASP A 907 -26.62 43.31 -11.34
N ARG A 908 -27.84 42.94 -10.94
CA ARG A 908 -29.08 43.13 -11.71
C ARG A 908 -30.09 44.03 -10.97
N THR A 909 -29.63 44.85 -10.02
CA THR A 909 -30.49 45.69 -9.15
C THR A 909 -31.32 46.74 -9.90
N PHE A 910 -30.89 47.12 -11.10
CA PHE A 910 -31.55 48.11 -11.97
C PHE A 910 -32.03 47.53 -13.31
N GLU A 911 -32.02 46.21 -13.46
CA GLU A 911 -32.48 45.53 -14.68
C GLU A 911 -33.95 45.86 -14.96
N GLY A 912 -34.24 46.37 -16.16
CA GLY A 912 -35.57 46.85 -16.56
C GLY A 912 -35.96 48.24 -16.04
N GLU A 913 -35.14 48.92 -15.24
CA GLU A 913 -35.46 50.26 -14.74
C GLU A 913 -35.17 51.36 -15.79
N GLU A 914 -36.17 52.18 -16.09
CA GLU A 914 -36.05 53.25 -17.09
C GLU A 914 -34.94 54.25 -16.73
N GLY A 915 -34.06 54.54 -17.69
CA GLY A 915 -32.87 55.36 -17.46
C GLY A 915 -31.69 54.65 -16.78
N ALA A 916 -31.77 53.35 -16.46
CA ALA A 916 -30.65 52.56 -15.93
C ALA A 916 -30.42 51.20 -16.61
N GLN A 917 -31.10 50.94 -17.73
CA GLN A 917 -31.09 49.66 -18.45
C GLN A 917 -29.69 49.21 -18.93
N ASN A 918 -28.74 50.14 -19.03
CA ASN A 918 -27.36 49.89 -19.47
C ASN A 918 -26.35 49.74 -18.30
N ALA A 919 -26.80 49.80 -17.04
CA ALA A 919 -25.91 49.71 -15.88
C ALA A 919 -25.35 48.29 -15.71
N PHE A 920 -24.07 48.10 -16.00
CA PHE A 920 -23.34 46.84 -15.85
C PHE A 920 -22.20 47.02 -14.85
N PHE A 921 -22.24 46.27 -13.74
CA PHE A 921 -21.22 46.25 -12.69
C PHE A 921 -21.31 44.93 -11.92
N THR A 922 -20.31 44.62 -11.08
CA THR A 922 -20.31 43.41 -10.25
C THR A 922 -20.71 43.71 -8.80
N SER A 923 -21.36 42.74 -8.13
CA SER A 923 -21.53 42.76 -6.68
C SER A 923 -20.99 41.51 -6.00
N GLY A 924 -20.53 41.71 -4.76
CA GLY A 924 -20.09 40.66 -3.86
C GLY A 924 -21.25 40.12 -3.02
N GLU A 925 -21.27 38.81 -2.83
CA GLU A 925 -22.11 38.07 -1.90
C GLU A 925 -21.23 37.45 -0.82
N ARG A 926 -21.65 37.59 0.44
CA ARG A 926 -21.11 36.86 1.60
C ARG A 926 -22.24 36.04 2.20
N PHE A 927 -22.27 34.73 1.92
CA PHE A 927 -23.24 33.79 2.49
C PHE A 927 -22.58 33.07 3.66
N PHE A 928 -23.17 33.13 4.84
CA PHE A 928 -22.62 32.58 6.08
C PHE A 928 -23.69 31.88 6.91
N GLY A 929 -23.32 30.82 7.63
CA GLY A 929 -24.26 30.05 8.44
C GLY A 929 -23.77 28.66 8.79
N ALA A 930 -24.73 27.73 8.88
CA ALA A 930 -24.48 26.31 9.13
C ALA A 930 -24.64 25.49 7.85
N LEU A 931 -23.81 24.46 7.73
CA LEU A 931 -23.76 23.52 6.62
C LEU A 931 -23.84 22.09 7.18
N GLY A 932 -24.67 21.25 6.57
CA GLY A 932 -24.63 19.79 6.71
C GLY A 932 -24.35 19.14 5.35
N SER A 933 -23.68 17.98 5.34
CA SER A 933 -23.36 17.24 4.12
C SER A 933 -23.34 15.73 4.37
N VAL A 934 -23.69 14.95 3.35
CA VAL A 934 -23.70 13.48 3.36
C VAL A 934 -23.22 12.97 2.00
N ARG A 935 -22.29 12.00 1.99
CA ARG A 935 -21.78 11.33 0.79
C ARG A 935 -21.92 9.82 0.91
N TYR A 936 -22.34 9.18 -0.19
CA TYR A 936 -22.42 7.74 -0.31
C TYR A 936 -21.59 7.27 -1.53
N PRO A 937 -20.49 6.54 -1.33
CA PRO A 937 -19.75 5.90 -2.41
C PRO A 937 -20.52 4.67 -2.90
N LEU A 938 -20.93 4.70 -4.16
CA LEU A 938 -21.53 3.55 -4.86
C LEU A 938 -20.44 2.54 -5.27
N SER A 939 -19.26 3.03 -5.67
CA SER A 939 -18.02 2.26 -5.84
C SER A 939 -16.79 3.16 -5.71
N THR A 940 -15.58 2.59 -5.79
CA THR A 940 -14.32 3.34 -5.71
C THR A 940 -14.24 4.48 -6.74
N PHE A 941 -14.95 4.33 -7.86
CA PHE A 941 -15.01 5.30 -8.95
C PHE A 941 -16.27 6.16 -8.98
N LEU A 942 -17.30 5.90 -8.16
CA LEU A 942 -18.63 6.53 -8.30
C LEU A 942 -19.25 6.87 -6.95
N PHE A 943 -19.72 8.11 -6.76
CA PHE A 943 -20.44 8.53 -5.55
C PHE A 943 -21.63 9.45 -5.84
N VAL A 944 -22.49 9.58 -4.84
CA VAL A 944 -23.54 10.61 -4.73
C VAL A 944 -23.30 11.40 -3.44
N GLN A 945 -23.44 12.72 -3.48
CA GLN A 945 -23.33 13.61 -2.31
C GLN A 945 -24.50 14.60 -2.29
N GLY A 946 -24.95 14.97 -1.09
CA GLY A 946 -25.92 16.04 -0.87
C GLY A 946 -25.44 17.01 0.21
N ASP A 947 -25.57 18.32 -0.04
CA ASP A 947 -25.22 19.37 0.91
C ASP A 947 -26.46 20.25 1.21
N LEU A 948 -26.61 20.69 2.45
CA LEU A 948 -27.64 21.64 2.88
C LEU A 948 -27.00 22.78 3.67
N ALA A 949 -27.01 23.99 3.10
CA ALA A 949 -26.56 25.21 3.74
C ALA A 949 -27.75 26.08 4.17
N ILE A 950 -27.70 26.64 5.39
CA ILE A 950 -28.74 27.49 5.97
C ILE A 950 -28.08 28.65 6.72
N GLY A 951 -28.48 29.89 6.42
CA GLY A 951 -27.90 31.05 7.10
C GLY A 951 -28.36 32.41 6.59
N GLY A 952 -27.46 33.39 6.70
CA GLY A 952 -27.64 34.76 6.23
C GLY A 952 -26.75 35.06 5.04
N THR A 953 -27.27 35.77 4.04
CA THR A 953 -26.47 36.37 2.96
C THR A 953 -26.45 37.90 3.12
N ARG A 954 -25.31 38.52 2.84
CA ARG A 954 -25.13 39.97 2.78
C ARG A 954 -24.47 40.35 1.47
N TYR A 955 -24.97 41.42 0.85
CA TYR A 955 -24.39 41.98 -0.37
C TYR A 955 -23.50 43.19 -0.08
N PHE A 956 -22.44 43.32 -0.87
CA PHE A 956 -21.48 44.41 -0.83
C PHE A 956 -20.97 44.76 -2.24
N LEU A 957 -20.32 45.91 -2.33
CA LEU A 957 -19.57 46.37 -3.50
C LEU A 957 -18.12 46.59 -3.06
N ASP A 958 -17.20 46.61 -4.01
CA ASP A 958 -15.84 47.09 -3.79
C ASP A 958 -15.77 48.62 -3.91
N ASP A 959 -14.69 49.22 -3.40
CA ASP A 959 -14.49 50.67 -3.35
C ASP A 959 -14.54 51.36 -4.73
N TYR A 960 -14.12 50.67 -5.80
CA TYR A 960 -14.15 51.21 -7.16
C TYR A 960 -15.58 51.20 -7.72
N THR A 961 -16.33 50.12 -7.51
CA THR A 961 -17.74 50.05 -7.88
C THR A 961 -18.61 51.00 -7.05
N GLU A 962 -18.37 51.20 -5.75
CA GLU A 962 -19.05 52.26 -4.99
C GLU A 962 -18.76 53.65 -5.57
N PHE A 963 -17.51 53.92 -6.00
CA PHE A 963 -17.14 55.17 -6.66
C PHE A 963 -17.87 55.39 -8.00
N GLU A 964 -17.90 54.40 -8.90
CA GLU A 964 -18.59 54.55 -10.20
C GLU A 964 -20.10 54.72 -10.08
N LEU A 965 -20.73 54.06 -9.10
CA LEU A 965 -22.16 54.20 -8.84
C LEU A 965 -22.53 55.48 -8.09
N PHE A 966 -21.58 56.14 -7.42
CA PHE A 966 -21.80 57.44 -6.76
C PHE A 966 -21.71 58.62 -7.74
N PHE A 967 -20.77 58.60 -8.69
CA PHE A 967 -20.56 59.68 -9.66
C PHE A 967 -21.38 59.43 -10.94
N PRO A 968 -22.42 60.23 -11.26
CA PRO A 968 -23.25 60.06 -12.45
C PRO A 968 -22.44 59.89 -13.74
N GLU A 969 -21.48 60.79 -13.96
CA GLU A 969 -20.62 60.84 -15.14
C GLU A 969 -19.62 59.67 -15.28
N ARG A 970 -19.63 58.71 -14.35
CA ARG A 970 -18.81 57.50 -14.40
C ARG A 970 -19.56 56.24 -14.79
N ASN A 971 -20.88 56.18 -14.63
CA ASN A 971 -21.67 55.00 -14.94
C ASN A 971 -22.52 55.15 -16.21
N ALA A 972 -22.83 54.03 -16.87
CA ALA A 972 -23.56 53.99 -18.14
C ALA A 972 -25.04 54.45 -18.05
N ALA A 973 -25.54 54.76 -16.85
CA ALA A 973 -26.87 55.32 -16.62
C ALA A 973 -26.86 56.86 -16.44
N ASN A 974 -25.68 57.49 -16.35
CA ASN A 974 -25.48 58.93 -16.17
C ASN A 974 -26.30 59.52 -14.98
N ARG A 975 -26.41 58.77 -13.88
CA ARG A 975 -27.17 59.13 -12.66
C ARG A 975 -26.53 58.51 -11.42
N GLU A 976 -26.89 58.99 -10.23
CA GLU A 976 -26.49 58.31 -8.98
C GLU A 976 -27.23 56.97 -8.86
N LEU A 977 -26.48 55.93 -8.50
CA LEU A 977 -26.97 54.56 -8.34
C LEU A 977 -26.62 53.98 -6.95
N LEU A 978 -25.54 54.44 -6.30
CA LEU A 978 -25.05 53.86 -5.06
C LEU A 978 -26.09 53.91 -3.92
N THR A 979 -26.75 55.05 -3.73
CA THR A 979 -27.78 55.23 -2.68
C THR A 979 -28.97 54.30 -2.94
N ALA A 980 -29.41 54.19 -4.20
CA ALA A 980 -30.49 53.30 -4.60
C ALA A 980 -30.12 51.81 -4.48
N TRP A 981 -28.88 51.43 -4.78
CA TRP A 981 -28.36 50.07 -4.60
C TRP A 981 -28.28 49.72 -3.11
N ASN A 982 -27.73 50.63 -2.30
CA ASN A 982 -27.56 50.44 -0.86
C ASN A 982 -28.91 50.20 -0.15
N ALA A 983 -29.94 50.98 -0.49
CA ALA A 983 -31.30 50.80 0.03
C ALA A 983 -31.95 49.44 -0.37
N ARG A 984 -31.53 48.84 -1.49
CA ARG A 984 -32.06 47.56 -1.99
C ARG A 984 -31.28 46.34 -1.48
N ASN A 985 -29.99 46.49 -1.14
CA ASN A 985 -29.06 45.36 -0.99
C ASN A 985 -28.27 45.27 0.32
N ARG A 986 -28.07 46.35 1.10
CA ARG A 986 -27.21 46.28 2.32
C ARG A 986 -27.78 45.45 3.49
N ALA A 987 -29.07 45.10 3.46
CA ALA A 987 -29.70 44.27 4.50
C ALA A 987 -29.21 42.81 4.44
N ILE A 988 -29.07 42.18 5.61
CA ILE A 988 -28.83 40.74 5.71
C ILE A 988 -30.15 40.02 5.42
N ARG A 989 -30.11 39.03 4.53
CA ARG A 989 -31.25 38.25 4.05
C ARG A 989 -31.10 36.80 4.49
N PHE A 990 -32.19 36.10 4.81
CA PHE A 990 -32.11 34.65 5.06
C PHE A 990 -31.94 33.90 3.73
N GLN A 991 -31.00 32.97 3.67
CA GLN A 991 -30.72 32.16 2.49
C GLN A 991 -30.51 30.70 2.89
N THR A 992 -31.05 29.79 2.09
CA THR A 992 -30.73 28.36 2.16
C THR A 992 -30.48 27.81 0.76
N GLU A 993 -29.52 26.90 0.67
CA GLU A 993 -29.14 26.19 -0.56
C GLU A 993 -29.11 24.68 -0.30
N LEU A 994 -29.76 23.92 -1.18
CA LEU A 994 -29.69 22.47 -1.26
C LEU A 994 -28.91 22.10 -2.52
N SER A 995 -27.81 21.37 -2.37
CA SER A 995 -27.01 20.85 -3.49
C SER A 995 -27.08 19.32 -3.55
N GLY A 996 -27.00 18.79 -4.77
CA GLY A 996 -26.72 17.39 -5.05
C GLY A 996 -25.58 17.26 -6.06
N GLN A 997 -24.69 16.30 -5.85
CA GLN A 997 -23.58 15.96 -6.73
C GLN A 997 -23.60 14.47 -7.08
N ILE A 998 -23.21 14.15 -8.31
CA ILE A 998 -22.87 12.79 -8.74
C ILE A 998 -21.48 12.86 -9.39
N GLY A 999 -20.53 12.08 -8.86
CA GLY A 999 -19.13 12.12 -9.27
C GLY A 999 -18.62 10.76 -9.72
N TYR A 1000 -18.02 10.72 -10.91
CA TYR A 1000 -17.30 9.57 -11.48
C TYR A 1000 -15.82 9.91 -11.71
N ASP A 1001 -14.88 9.12 -11.20
CA ASP A 1001 -13.45 9.24 -11.51
C ASP A 1001 -12.79 7.85 -11.66
N SER A 1002 -12.25 7.56 -12.83
CA SER A 1002 -11.41 6.39 -13.10
C SER A 1002 -10.09 6.77 -13.77
N LEU A 1003 -9.56 7.96 -13.46
CA LEU A 1003 -8.27 8.42 -13.97
C LEU A 1003 -7.11 7.62 -13.36
N LYS A 1004 -6.11 7.31 -14.18
CA LYS A 1004 -4.81 6.75 -13.76
C LYS A 1004 -3.73 7.81 -13.96
N TYR A 1005 -2.90 8.01 -12.95
CA TYR A 1005 -1.95 9.13 -12.84
C TYR A 1005 -0.49 8.63 -12.94
N HIS A 1006 0.34 9.39 -13.63
CA HIS A 1006 1.80 9.31 -13.57
C HIS A 1006 2.31 10.38 -12.62
N TYR A 1007 3.16 10.00 -11.65
CA TYR A 1007 3.65 10.88 -10.58
C TYR A 1007 4.18 12.23 -11.08
N ALA A 1008 4.93 12.26 -12.18
CA ALA A 1008 5.56 13.47 -12.71
C ALA A 1008 4.68 14.36 -13.62
N THR A 1009 3.60 13.83 -14.22
CA THR A 1009 2.81 14.57 -15.25
C THR A 1009 1.30 14.66 -14.98
N GLY A 1010 0.76 13.87 -14.05
CA GLY A 1010 -0.69 13.77 -13.87
C GLY A 1010 -1.30 12.67 -14.74
N PRO A 1011 -2.57 12.79 -15.20
CA PRO A 1011 -3.28 11.67 -15.81
C PRO A 1011 -2.68 11.17 -17.13
N LEU A 1012 -2.66 9.85 -17.30
CA LEU A 1012 -2.30 9.18 -18.56
C LEU A 1012 -3.51 8.57 -19.28
N SER A 1013 -4.51 8.10 -18.54
CA SER A 1013 -5.66 7.37 -19.08
C SER A 1013 -6.87 7.43 -18.15
N GLY A 1014 -8.04 7.05 -18.68
CA GLY A 1014 -9.28 6.96 -17.91
C GLY A 1014 -10.24 8.13 -18.17
N SER A 1015 -11.30 8.21 -17.36
CA SER A 1015 -12.34 9.24 -17.45
C SER A 1015 -12.58 9.88 -16.09
N ALA A 1016 -12.99 11.14 -16.08
CA ALA A 1016 -13.72 11.72 -14.95
C ALA A 1016 -14.97 12.45 -15.47
N ALA A 1017 -16.04 12.48 -14.68
CA ALA A 1017 -17.27 13.21 -14.98
C ALA A 1017 -17.99 13.59 -13.68
N MET A 1018 -18.44 14.84 -13.57
CA MET A 1018 -19.13 15.36 -12.40
C MET A 1018 -20.38 16.13 -12.84
N LEU A 1019 -21.51 15.82 -12.21
CA LEU A 1019 -22.76 16.59 -12.27
C LEU A 1019 -22.98 17.24 -10.91
N GLU A 1020 -23.25 18.54 -10.90
CA GLU A 1020 -23.65 19.30 -9.72
C GLU A 1020 -24.97 20.04 -10.01
N THR A 1021 -25.88 20.05 -9.04
CA THR A 1021 -27.13 20.82 -9.10
C THR A 1021 -27.39 21.46 -7.74
N THR A 1022 -27.69 22.76 -7.71
CA THR A 1022 -28.01 23.52 -6.49
C THR A 1022 -29.31 24.28 -6.66
N VAL A 1023 -30.17 24.25 -5.65
CA VAL A 1023 -31.39 25.07 -5.55
C VAL A 1023 -31.27 25.97 -4.33
N GLY A 1024 -31.33 27.29 -4.54
CA GLY A 1024 -31.23 28.30 -3.49
C GLY A 1024 -32.48 29.17 -3.39
N VAL A 1025 -32.89 29.50 -2.15
CA VAL A 1025 -34.08 30.33 -1.90
C VAL A 1025 -33.85 31.36 -0.77
N GLN A 1026 -34.46 32.53 -0.95
CA GLN A 1026 -34.63 33.57 0.08
C GLN A 1026 -36.14 33.78 0.31
N PRO A 1027 -36.80 32.94 1.13
CA PRO A 1027 -38.26 32.91 1.26
C PRO A 1027 -38.90 34.24 1.70
N PHE A 1028 -38.20 35.04 2.52
CA PHE A 1028 -38.72 36.35 2.99
C PHE A 1028 -38.55 37.48 1.97
N ASP A 1029 -37.76 37.25 0.91
CA ASP A 1029 -37.47 38.20 -0.16
C ASP A 1029 -38.05 37.76 -1.52
N ASN A 1030 -38.82 36.67 -1.51
CA ASN A 1030 -39.47 36.07 -2.68
C ASN A 1030 -38.48 35.73 -3.82
N GLN A 1031 -37.24 35.36 -3.49
CA GLN A 1031 -36.22 34.94 -4.47
C GLN A 1031 -36.03 33.42 -4.45
N ALA A 1032 -35.87 32.85 -5.65
CA ALA A 1032 -35.44 31.47 -5.86
C ALA A 1032 -34.51 31.41 -7.09
N TYR A 1033 -33.48 30.57 -7.04
CA TYR A 1033 -32.58 30.30 -8.16
C TYR A 1033 -32.18 28.82 -8.20
N GLY A 1034 -31.86 28.34 -9.39
CA GLY A 1034 -31.39 26.98 -9.64
C GLY A 1034 -30.13 27.00 -10.50
N ASN A 1035 -29.14 26.20 -10.12
CA ASN A 1035 -27.83 26.10 -10.76
C ASN A 1035 -27.60 24.65 -11.20
N VAL A 1036 -27.09 24.43 -12.40
CA VAL A 1036 -26.66 23.10 -12.87
C VAL A 1036 -25.30 23.25 -13.54
N ARG A 1037 -24.34 22.39 -13.18
CA ARG A 1037 -22.99 22.33 -13.72
C ARG A 1037 -22.62 20.90 -14.10
N VAL A 1038 -21.93 20.74 -15.22
CA VAL A 1038 -21.30 19.48 -15.64
C VAL A 1038 -19.85 19.74 -16.05
N ASP A 1039 -18.93 18.88 -15.63
CA ASP A 1039 -17.58 18.75 -16.19
C ASP A 1039 -17.35 17.29 -16.56
N ALA A 1040 -16.66 17.01 -17.66
CA ALA A 1040 -16.26 15.67 -18.06
C ALA A 1040 -14.93 15.68 -18.84
N GLU A 1041 -14.14 14.63 -18.72
CA GLU A 1041 -12.91 14.43 -19.46
C GLU A 1041 -12.57 12.95 -19.73
N ARG A 1042 -11.79 12.72 -20.77
CA ARG A 1042 -11.27 11.41 -21.17
C ARG A 1042 -9.82 11.56 -21.65
N TYR A 1043 -8.93 10.77 -21.06
CA TYR A 1043 -7.54 10.61 -21.51
C TYR A 1043 -7.40 9.33 -22.34
N PHE A 1044 -6.75 9.46 -23.50
CA PHE A 1044 -6.46 8.42 -24.46
C PHE A 1044 -4.93 8.28 -24.59
N PRO A 1045 -4.30 7.25 -23.99
CA PRO A 1045 -2.88 7.00 -24.19
C PRO A 1045 -2.60 6.52 -25.61
N ILE A 1046 -1.53 7.02 -26.22
CA ILE A 1046 -1.09 6.64 -27.58
C ILE A 1046 0.08 5.65 -27.49
N TYR A 1047 1.16 6.06 -26.82
CA TYR A 1047 2.38 5.27 -26.66
C TYR A 1047 3.20 5.82 -25.48
N GLY A 1048 3.64 4.94 -24.57
CA GLY A 1048 4.32 5.33 -23.34
C GLY A 1048 3.51 6.39 -22.58
N ARG A 1049 4.10 7.56 -22.38
CA ARG A 1049 3.46 8.71 -21.70
C ARG A 1049 2.76 9.71 -22.66
N ALA A 1050 2.89 9.54 -23.98
CA ALA A 1050 2.21 10.40 -24.95
C ALA A 1050 0.69 10.13 -24.96
N ASN A 1051 -0.12 11.19 -24.83
CA ASN A 1051 -1.57 11.09 -24.75
C ASN A 1051 -2.29 12.16 -25.57
N ILE A 1052 -3.57 11.91 -25.85
CA ILE A 1052 -4.55 12.96 -26.19
C ILE A 1052 -5.61 12.94 -25.11
N PHE A 1053 -6.06 14.10 -24.64
CA PHE A 1053 -7.27 14.20 -23.83
C PHE A 1053 -8.30 15.12 -24.47
N ILE A 1054 -9.57 14.80 -24.21
CA ILE A 1054 -10.70 15.71 -24.42
C ILE A 1054 -11.29 16.03 -23.05
N ARG A 1055 -11.61 17.31 -22.84
CA ARG A 1055 -12.34 17.82 -21.67
C ARG A 1055 -13.46 18.72 -22.17
N GLY A 1056 -14.59 18.74 -21.49
CA GLY A 1056 -15.62 19.74 -21.69
C GLY A 1056 -16.43 19.98 -20.42
N GLY A 1057 -17.01 21.16 -20.31
CA GLY A 1057 -17.89 21.50 -19.21
C GLY A 1057 -18.88 22.58 -19.60
N LEU A 1058 -20.01 22.60 -18.90
CA LEU A 1058 -21.09 23.55 -19.12
C LEU A 1058 -21.76 23.88 -17.79
N GLY A 1059 -22.38 25.06 -17.71
CA GLY A 1059 -23.15 25.46 -16.55
C GLY A 1059 -24.21 26.49 -16.88
N THR A 1060 -25.25 26.53 -16.04
CA THR A 1060 -26.41 27.41 -16.23
C THR A 1060 -27.03 27.78 -14.89
N THR A 1061 -27.37 29.06 -14.70
CA THR A 1061 -28.15 29.52 -13.55
C THR A 1061 -29.47 30.17 -13.96
N LEU A 1062 -30.57 29.58 -13.50
CA LEU A 1062 -31.96 29.99 -13.72
C LEU A 1062 -32.52 30.69 -12.46
N GLY A 1063 -33.60 31.45 -12.63
CA GLY A 1063 -34.30 32.13 -11.53
C GLY A 1063 -33.84 33.58 -11.29
N GLY A 1064 -34.14 34.07 -10.08
CA GLY A 1064 -34.22 35.49 -9.71
C GLY A 1064 -32.92 36.30 -9.74
N ARG A 1065 -33.00 37.58 -9.33
CA ARG A 1065 -31.95 38.59 -9.57
C ARG A 1065 -30.60 38.32 -8.87
N TYR A 1066 -30.57 37.39 -7.93
CA TYR A 1066 -29.38 36.99 -7.19
C TYR A 1066 -28.76 35.68 -7.66
N ALA A 1067 -29.25 35.11 -8.77
CA ALA A 1067 -28.66 33.97 -9.45
C ALA A 1067 -27.13 34.13 -9.64
N ARG A 1068 -26.39 33.09 -9.26
CA ARG A 1068 -24.93 32.96 -9.43
C ARG A 1068 -24.49 33.13 -10.89
N SER A 1069 -23.53 34.02 -11.14
CA SER A 1069 -22.72 34.03 -12.36
C SER A 1069 -21.54 33.05 -12.26
N TYR A 1070 -21.01 32.61 -13.39
CA TYR A 1070 -19.80 31.81 -13.51
C TYR A 1070 -18.68 32.62 -14.16
N PHE A 1071 -17.45 32.48 -13.66
CA PHE A 1071 -16.26 33.13 -14.22
C PHE A 1071 -15.32 32.07 -14.81
N LEU A 1072 -15.05 32.03 -16.11
CA LEU A 1072 -14.20 30.99 -16.71
C LEU A 1072 -12.70 31.22 -16.45
N SER A 1073 -11.96 30.14 -16.17
CA SER A 1073 -10.50 30.19 -16.06
C SER A 1073 -9.89 30.38 -17.45
N SER A 1074 -9.27 31.54 -17.71
CA SER A 1074 -8.46 31.74 -18.93
C SER A 1074 -7.42 30.61 -19.05
N PHE A 1075 -6.67 30.32 -17.99
CA PHE A 1075 -5.58 29.33 -18.01
C PHE A 1075 -5.99 27.86 -18.17
N ASP A 1076 -7.17 27.45 -17.65
CA ASP A 1076 -7.62 26.04 -17.65
C ASP A 1076 -8.86 25.77 -18.54
N THR A 1077 -9.44 26.79 -19.21
CA THR A 1077 -10.62 26.62 -20.09
C THR A 1077 -10.53 27.37 -21.43
N LEU A 1078 -10.41 28.70 -21.45
CA LEU A 1078 -10.40 29.52 -22.68
C LEU A 1078 -9.10 30.32 -22.78
N ARG A 1079 -8.01 29.64 -23.13
CA ARG A 1079 -6.65 30.21 -23.10
C ARG A 1079 -6.46 31.38 -24.09
N GLY A 1080 -7.28 31.46 -25.13
CA GLY A 1080 -7.29 32.57 -26.10
C GLY A 1080 -7.98 33.86 -25.63
N VAL A 1081 -8.42 33.93 -24.37
CA VAL A 1081 -9.03 35.11 -23.74
C VAL A 1081 -8.08 35.68 -22.68
N ASN A 1082 -7.91 37.00 -22.65
CA ASN A 1082 -7.04 37.67 -21.68
C ASN A 1082 -7.57 37.49 -20.24
N PHE A 1083 -6.65 37.33 -19.29
CA PHE A 1083 -6.99 37.23 -17.87
C PHE A 1083 -7.67 38.52 -17.38
N GLY A 1084 -8.77 38.38 -16.65
CA GLY A 1084 -9.58 39.50 -16.15
C GLY A 1084 -10.57 40.09 -17.17
N ASP A 1085 -10.63 39.59 -18.40
CA ASP A 1085 -11.62 40.02 -19.40
C ASP A 1085 -13.02 39.47 -19.08
N ILE A 1086 -13.75 40.23 -18.26
CA ILE A 1086 -15.07 39.82 -17.78
C ILE A 1086 -16.14 39.76 -18.89
N GLN A 1087 -15.93 40.39 -20.05
CA GLN A 1087 -16.89 40.32 -21.17
C GLN A 1087 -16.89 38.93 -21.84
N TRP A 1088 -15.73 38.26 -21.82
CA TRP A 1088 -15.56 36.93 -22.41
C TRP A 1088 -15.43 35.81 -21.37
N LEU A 1089 -15.31 36.14 -20.09
CA LEU A 1089 -15.15 35.17 -18.98
C LEU A 1089 -16.29 35.13 -17.97
N LEU A 1090 -17.15 36.15 -17.81
CA LEU A 1090 -18.22 36.18 -16.80
C LEU A 1090 -19.63 36.04 -17.41
N GLY A 1091 -20.43 35.08 -16.94
CA GLY A 1091 -21.85 34.96 -17.34
C GLY A 1091 -22.68 33.91 -16.58
N ARG A 1092 -24.01 34.02 -16.64
CA ARG A 1092 -24.98 33.05 -16.07
C ARG A 1092 -24.99 31.69 -16.76
N HIS A 1093 -24.58 31.63 -18.02
CA HIS A 1093 -24.42 30.42 -18.79
C HIS A 1093 -22.98 30.33 -19.30
N TYR A 1094 -22.44 29.12 -19.38
CA TYR A 1094 -21.17 28.87 -20.05
C TYR A 1094 -21.14 27.50 -20.72
N VAL A 1095 -20.24 27.38 -21.70
CA VAL A 1095 -19.77 26.11 -22.25
C VAL A 1095 -18.28 26.25 -22.58
N TYR A 1096 -17.50 25.21 -22.32
CA TYR A 1096 -16.12 25.10 -22.81
C TYR A 1096 -15.79 23.66 -23.20
N SER A 1097 -14.84 23.49 -24.10
CA SER A 1097 -14.25 22.22 -24.50
C SER A 1097 -12.80 22.43 -24.88
N THR A 1098 -11.94 21.49 -24.50
CA THR A 1098 -10.51 21.43 -24.84
C THR A 1098 -10.22 20.07 -25.45
N LEU A 1099 -9.54 20.06 -26.60
CA LEU A 1099 -8.88 18.88 -27.16
C LEU A 1099 -7.38 19.16 -27.17
N GLU A 1100 -6.60 18.39 -26.42
CA GLU A 1100 -5.16 18.62 -26.22
C GLU A 1100 -4.37 17.32 -26.46
N ALA A 1101 -3.28 17.44 -27.22
CA ALA A 1101 -2.25 16.41 -27.37
C ALA A 1101 -1.04 16.77 -26.48
N GLN A 1102 -0.56 15.80 -25.72
CA GLN A 1102 0.55 15.94 -24.78
C GLN A 1102 1.67 14.98 -25.17
N LEU A 1103 2.87 15.52 -25.37
CA LEU A 1103 4.03 14.81 -25.90
C LEU A 1103 5.25 14.99 -24.98
N PRO A 1104 5.70 13.95 -24.27
CA PRO A 1104 6.93 14.02 -23.47
C PRO A 1104 8.15 14.23 -24.37
N LEU A 1105 9.03 15.16 -24.01
CA LEU A 1105 10.25 15.48 -24.76
C LEU A 1105 11.52 14.93 -24.09
N ASN A 1106 11.41 14.26 -22.94
CA ASN A 1106 12.55 13.78 -22.14
C ASN A 1106 13.55 12.88 -22.90
N ASP A 1107 13.15 12.20 -23.97
CA ASP A 1107 14.05 11.34 -24.76
C ASP A 1107 14.73 12.09 -25.93
N ILE A 1108 14.33 13.34 -26.16
CA ILE A 1108 14.90 14.25 -27.16
C ILE A 1108 15.72 15.36 -26.48
N ILE A 1109 15.25 15.85 -25.32
CA ILE A 1109 15.82 16.96 -24.56
C ILE A 1109 15.94 16.54 -23.09
N ARG A 1110 17.14 16.12 -22.66
CA ARG A 1110 17.47 15.90 -21.23
C ARG A 1110 18.21 17.10 -20.67
N VAL A 1111 17.65 17.71 -19.64
CA VAL A 1111 18.26 18.82 -18.89
C VAL A 1111 18.32 18.40 -17.42
N ALA A 1112 19.52 18.34 -16.84
CA ALA A 1112 19.80 17.64 -15.58
C ALA A 1112 19.14 18.21 -14.29
N PHE A 1113 18.31 19.25 -14.40
CA PHE A 1113 17.53 19.82 -13.29
C PHE A 1113 16.01 19.84 -13.56
N LEU A 1114 15.56 19.45 -14.75
CA LEU A 1114 14.14 19.23 -15.04
C LEU A 1114 13.78 17.80 -14.66
N SER A 1115 12.72 17.61 -13.87
CA SER A 1115 12.17 16.27 -13.64
C SER A 1115 11.28 15.82 -14.80
N ASP A 1116 10.73 16.76 -15.57
CA ASP A 1116 10.00 16.47 -16.80
C ASP A 1116 9.90 17.69 -17.74
N LEU A 1117 9.81 17.44 -19.05
CA LEU A 1117 9.46 18.42 -20.07
C LEU A 1117 8.47 17.81 -21.07
N GLU A 1118 7.31 18.42 -21.20
CA GLU A 1118 6.22 17.98 -22.07
C GLU A 1118 5.79 19.13 -22.99
N ALA A 1119 5.68 18.86 -24.29
CA ALA A 1119 5.07 19.79 -25.25
C ALA A 1119 3.55 19.54 -25.32
N ILE A 1120 2.78 20.63 -25.41
CA ILE A 1120 1.34 20.57 -25.62
C ILE A 1120 0.93 21.29 -26.91
N ALA A 1121 -0.07 20.74 -27.58
CA ALA A 1121 -0.78 21.39 -28.68
C ALA A 1121 -2.28 21.13 -28.49
N ALA A 1122 -3.09 22.18 -28.48
CA ALA A 1122 -4.52 22.07 -28.16
C ALA A 1122 -5.40 22.99 -29.01
N ILE A 1123 -6.70 22.69 -28.97
CA ILE A 1123 -7.77 23.59 -29.41
C ILE A 1123 -8.74 23.73 -28.25
N ASP A 1124 -8.98 24.96 -27.79
CA ASP A 1124 -10.08 25.26 -26.88
C ASP A 1124 -11.23 25.91 -27.69
N ALA A 1125 -12.47 25.66 -27.28
CA ALA A 1125 -13.68 26.25 -27.83
C ALA A 1125 -14.73 26.45 -26.73
N GLY A 1126 -15.45 27.57 -26.74
CA GLY A 1126 -16.47 27.84 -25.72
C GLY A 1126 -16.99 29.27 -25.72
N GLY A 1127 -17.56 29.70 -24.60
CA GLY A 1127 -18.06 31.05 -24.39
C GLY A 1127 -18.92 31.17 -23.13
N VAL A 1128 -19.24 32.40 -22.76
CA VAL A 1128 -20.10 32.77 -21.63
C VAL A 1128 -21.21 33.70 -22.11
N GLY A 1129 -22.31 33.80 -21.35
CA GLY A 1129 -23.30 34.84 -21.58
C GLY A 1129 -24.45 34.84 -20.58
N GLU A 1130 -25.21 35.93 -20.58
CA GLU A 1130 -26.41 36.12 -19.75
C GLU A 1130 -27.68 35.51 -20.38
N GLY A 1131 -27.57 35.01 -21.62
CA GLY A 1131 -28.60 34.25 -22.33
C GLY A 1131 -28.02 33.43 -23.48
N ARG A 1132 -28.84 32.62 -24.16
CA ARG A 1132 -28.41 31.72 -25.25
C ARG A 1132 -27.73 32.47 -26.40
N ASP A 1133 -28.37 33.53 -26.90
CA ASP A 1133 -27.89 34.24 -28.08
C ASP A 1133 -26.64 35.06 -27.74
N ASP A 1134 -26.59 35.61 -26.53
CA ASP A 1134 -25.42 36.30 -25.96
C ASP A 1134 -24.20 35.37 -25.84
N LEU A 1135 -24.38 34.16 -25.32
CA LEU A 1135 -23.34 33.12 -25.27
C LEU A 1135 -22.85 32.70 -26.67
N TRP A 1136 -23.75 32.67 -27.66
CA TRP A 1136 -23.36 32.41 -29.04
C TRP A 1136 -22.63 33.61 -29.68
N ASN A 1137 -22.94 34.83 -29.26
CA ASN A 1137 -22.31 36.06 -29.74
C ASN A 1137 -20.91 36.27 -29.13
N HIS A 1138 -20.65 35.77 -27.93
CA HIS A 1138 -19.36 35.77 -27.21
C HIS A 1138 -18.63 34.41 -27.30
N ARG A 1139 -18.85 33.65 -28.38
CA ARG A 1139 -18.14 32.38 -28.61
C ARG A 1139 -16.69 32.58 -29.06
N VAL A 1140 -15.78 31.78 -28.52
CA VAL A 1140 -14.34 31.76 -28.81
C VAL A 1140 -13.92 30.37 -29.29
N VAL A 1141 -12.99 30.32 -30.24
CA VAL A 1141 -12.19 29.12 -30.55
C VAL A 1141 -10.74 29.56 -30.66
N ASN A 1142 -9.82 28.87 -29.99
CA ASN A 1142 -8.40 29.21 -30.01
C ASN A 1142 -7.49 27.99 -30.21
N GLY A 1143 -6.48 28.13 -31.06
CA GLY A 1143 -5.36 27.19 -31.12
C GLY A 1143 -4.34 27.50 -30.03
N VAL A 1144 -3.77 26.49 -29.40
CA VAL A 1144 -2.80 26.62 -28.31
C VAL A 1144 -1.57 25.78 -28.60
N VAL A 1145 -0.39 26.32 -28.32
CA VAL A 1145 0.89 25.58 -28.29
C VAL A 1145 1.68 26.01 -27.07
N GLY A 1146 2.43 25.09 -26.45
CA GLY A 1146 3.20 25.43 -25.27
C GLY A 1146 3.98 24.27 -24.70
N PHE A 1147 4.42 24.44 -23.46
CA PHE A 1147 5.11 23.40 -22.72
C PHE A 1147 4.75 23.42 -21.23
N ASN A 1148 4.77 22.22 -20.65
CA ASN A 1148 4.71 21.95 -19.24
C ASN A 1148 6.12 21.55 -18.77
N LEU A 1149 6.59 22.14 -17.69
CA LEU A 1149 7.92 21.99 -17.11
C LEU A 1149 7.79 21.53 -15.66
N ALA A 1150 8.29 20.34 -15.33
CA ALA A 1150 8.33 19.85 -13.95
C ALA A 1150 9.70 20.10 -13.31
N LEU A 1151 9.67 20.64 -12.10
CA LEU A 1151 10.81 21.01 -11.27
C LEU A 1151 10.60 20.40 -9.87
N GLY A 1152 10.71 19.08 -9.79
CA GLY A 1152 10.31 18.31 -8.61
C GLY A 1152 8.79 18.46 -8.37
N PRO A 1153 8.34 19.02 -7.23
CA PRO A 1153 6.92 19.25 -6.99
C PRO A 1153 6.32 20.36 -7.84
N LEU A 1154 7.11 21.28 -8.42
CA LEU A 1154 6.57 22.44 -9.11
C LEU A 1154 6.30 22.15 -10.59
N LEU A 1155 5.07 22.45 -11.04
CA LEU A 1155 4.65 22.39 -12.44
C LEU A 1155 4.48 23.81 -12.98
N LEU A 1156 5.39 24.23 -13.84
CA LEU A 1156 5.32 25.49 -14.58
C LEU A 1156 4.70 25.21 -15.95
N ARG A 1157 3.56 25.84 -16.26
CA ARG A 1157 2.94 25.82 -17.58
C ARG A 1157 3.16 27.15 -18.27
N LEU A 1158 3.65 27.13 -19.50
CA LEU A 1158 3.76 28.30 -20.36
C LEU A 1158 3.14 27.97 -21.72
N HIS A 1159 1.91 28.45 -21.91
CA HIS A 1159 1.07 28.18 -23.09
C HIS A 1159 0.82 29.48 -23.86
N PHE A 1160 0.89 29.42 -25.18
CA PHE A 1160 0.59 30.52 -26.08
C PHE A 1160 -0.66 30.16 -26.87
N ALA A 1161 -1.71 30.97 -26.74
CA ALA A 1161 -3.00 30.73 -27.36
C ALA A 1161 -3.33 31.84 -28.36
N ARG A 1162 -3.98 31.47 -29.47
CA ARG A 1162 -4.41 32.41 -30.51
C ARG A 1162 -5.89 32.21 -30.81
N PRO A 1163 -6.77 33.16 -30.44
CA PRO A 1163 -8.16 33.12 -30.86
C PRO A 1163 -8.28 33.28 -32.38
N PHE A 1164 -9.16 32.49 -32.98
CA PHE A 1164 -9.51 32.58 -34.39
C PHE A 1164 -10.72 33.49 -34.57
N ASP A 1165 -10.81 34.16 -35.72
CA ASP A 1165 -12.06 34.80 -36.13
C ASP A 1165 -13.05 33.71 -36.57
N VAL A 1166 -14.09 33.53 -35.76
CA VAL A 1166 -15.18 32.56 -35.99
C VAL A 1166 -16.49 33.25 -36.37
N GLY A 1167 -16.45 34.53 -36.76
CA GLY A 1167 -17.63 35.33 -37.07
C GLY A 1167 -18.56 35.54 -35.88
N ALA A 1168 -18.00 35.68 -34.67
CA ALA A 1168 -18.78 35.97 -33.46
C ALA A 1168 -19.23 37.44 -33.46
N ALA A 1169 -20.45 37.71 -33.00
CA ALA A 1169 -21.04 39.06 -33.10
C ALA A 1169 -20.37 40.08 -32.16
N ALA A 1170 -19.78 39.62 -31.05
CA ALA A 1170 -18.91 40.44 -30.20
C ALA A 1170 -17.49 40.62 -30.78
N GLY A 1171 -17.18 40.03 -31.93
CA GLY A 1171 -15.86 40.09 -32.57
C GLY A 1171 -14.93 38.99 -32.09
N ARG A 1172 -13.81 39.35 -31.46
CA ARG A 1172 -12.80 38.43 -30.92
C ARG A 1172 -12.14 39.04 -29.67
N PRO A 1173 -11.77 38.23 -28.65
CA PRO A 1173 -11.21 38.74 -27.39
C PRO A 1173 -9.83 39.37 -27.56
N ASP A 1174 -8.99 38.86 -28.48
CA ASP A 1174 -7.67 39.43 -28.77
C ASP A 1174 -7.35 39.29 -30.28
N PRO A 1175 -6.64 40.24 -30.91
CA PRO A 1175 -6.22 40.11 -32.31
C PRO A 1175 -4.91 39.30 -32.53
N GLY A 1176 -4.14 39.05 -31.47
CA GLY A 1176 -2.78 38.53 -31.46
C GLY A 1176 -2.62 37.16 -30.79
N TRP A 1177 -1.71 37.06 -29.81
CA TRP A 1177 -1.40 35.85 -29.04
C TRP A 1177 -1.52 36.14 -27.54
N VAL A 1178 -2.39 35.42 -26.84
CA VAL A 1178 -2.53 35.48 -25.39
C VAL A 1178 -1.50 34.53 -24.76
N THR A 1179 -0.66 35.06 -23.86
CA THR A 1179 0.35 34.28 -23.14
C THR A 1179 -0.15 33.88 -21.77
N ASN A 1180 -0.30 32.56 -21.57
CA ASN A 1180 -0.78 31.96 -20.33
C ASN A 1180 0.41 31.40 -19.56
N PHE A 1181 0.71 32.00 -18.41
CA PHE A 1181 1.71 31.50 -17.46
C PHE A 1181 1.00 31.07 -16.18
N SER A 1182 1.24 29.83 -15.74
CA SER A 1182 0.79 29.37 -14.42
C SER A 1182 1.87 28.54 -13.74
N LEU A 1183 2.14 28.84 -12.47
CA LEU A 1183 2.90 27.97 -11.58
C LEU A 1183 1.93 27.24 -10.66
N GLY A 1184 2.00 25.91 -10.64
CA GLY A 1184 1.27 25.07 -9.70
C GLY A 1184 2.19 24.05 -9.04
N ILE A 1185 1.63 23.24 -8.15
CA ILE A 1185 2.26 22.02 -7.66
C ILE A 1185 1.68 20.85 -8.47
N ALA A 1186 2.55 19.94 -8.94
CA ALA A 1186 2.17 18.67 -9.55
C ALA A 1186 1.69 17.71 -8.45
N GLY A 1187 0.56 17.03 -8.71
CA GLY A 1187 -0.14 16.08 -7.81
C GLY A 1187 0.42 15.92 -6.41
N LEU A 1188 -0.19 16.56 -5.41
CA LEU A 1188 0.18 16.39 -4.01
C LEU A 1188 0.09 14.90 -3.62
N ASN A 1189 -0.96 14.21 -4.09
CA ASN A 1189 -1.13 12.75 -4.00
C ASN A 1189 0.08 11.94 -4.52
N GLY A 1190 0.82 12.42 -5.53
CA GLY A 1190 1.96 11.67 -6.10
C GLY A 1190 3.33 12.14 -5.60
N PHE A 1191 3.41 13.32 -4.98
CA PHE A 1191 4.66 13.85 -4.45
C PHE A 1191 4.90 13.43 -2.99
N PHE A 1192 3.85 13.32 -2.18
CA PHE A 1192 4.01 12.90 -0.78
C PHE A 1192 4.24 11.39 -0.60
N ASP A 1193 3.82 10.56 -1.57
CA ASP A 1193 4.18 9.14 -1.66
C ASP A 1193 5.68 8.89 -1.93
N GLN A 1194 6.44 9.92 -2.33
CA GLN A 1194 7.89 9.84 -2.57
C GLN A 1194 8.73 10.90 -1.83
N ALA A 1195 8.18 11.52 -0.77
CA ALA A 1195 8.86 12.56 0.01
C ALA A 1195 10.02 12.05 0.90
N ASN A 1196 10.64 10.91 0.58
CA ASN A 1196 11.83 10.38 1.27
C ASN A 1196 13.16 10.86 0.62
N THR A 1197 13.14 12.03 -0.04
CA THR A 1197 14.31 12.62 -0.71
C THR A 1197 15.28 13.35 0.27
N GLY A 1198 15.59 12.71 1.40
CA GLY A 1198 16.72 13.04 2.28
C GLY A 1198 16.79 14.43 2.91
N LYS A 1199 15.74 15.26 2.82
CA LYS A 1199 15.66 16.58 3.48
C LYS A 1199 14.26 16.88 3.99
N SER A 1200 14.19 17.14 5.30
CA SER A 1200 13.00 17.43 6.10
C SER A 1200 11.89 16.40 5.98
N VAL A 1201 12.04 15.26 6.67
CA VAL A 1201 10.88 14.56 7.24
C VAL A 1201 10.36 15.42 8.41
N GLY A 1202 9.56 16.42 8.07
CA GLY A 1202 8.37 16.67 8.88
C GLY A 1202 7.38 15.52 8.61
N PRO A 1203 6.27 15.41 9.36
CA PRO A 1203 5.24 14.43 9.03
C PRO A 1203 4.78 14.66 7.59
N SER A 1204 4.98 13.66 6.71
CA SER A 1204 4.40 13.67 5.38
C SER A 1204 2.90 13.92 5.53
N PRO A 1205 2.33 15.00 4.96
CA PRO A 1205 0.93 15.33 5.15
C PRO A 1205 0.08 14.26 4.46
N THR A 1206 -0.33 13.26 5.23
CA THR A 1206 -1.34 12.30 4.80
C THR A 1206 -2.55 13.12 4.36
N PRO A 1207 -3.02 13.03 3.10
CA PRO A 1207 -4.25 13.69 2.74
C PRO A 1207 -5.37 13.09 3.60
N MET A 1208 -5.95 13.91 4.48
CA MET A 1208 -7.18 13.59 5.20
C MET A 1208 -8.27 13.15 4.22
N SER A 1209 -9.34 12.48 4.67
CA SER A 1209 -10.40 12.01 3.76
C SER A 1209 -10.85 13.13 2.78
N PRO A 1210 -10.92 12.87 1.45
CA PRO A 1210 -11.51 13.80 0.49
C PRO A 1210 -13.05 13.76 0.50
N ALA A 1211 -13.66 12.87 1.30
CA ALA A 1211 -15.08 12.53 1.16
C ALA A 1211 -15.99 13.74 1.27
N LEU A 1212 -15.86 14.59 2.30
CA LEU A 1212 -16.67 15.80 2.45
C LEU A 1212 -15.91 17.07 2.09
N MET A 1213 -15.98 17.42 0.81
CA MET A 1213 -15.78 18.79 0.32
C MET A 1213 -17.12 19.33 -0.20
N PRO A 1214 -17.67 20.42 0.36
CA PRO A 1214 -19.00 20.88 -0.03
C PRO A 1214 -19.00 21.65 -1.37
N SER A 1215 -20.04 21.42 -2.17
CA SER A 1215 -20.34 22.12 -3.44
C SER A 1215 -20.24 23.65 -3.34
N MET A 1216 -20.58 24.17 -2.14
CA MET A 1216 -20.52 25.56 -1.67
C MET A 1216 -19.24 26.31 -2.06
N GLY A 1217 -18.10 25.62 -2.13
CA GLY A 1217 -16.78 26.18 -2.44
C GLY A 1217 -16.66 26.65 -3.89
N GLY A 1218 -17.16 27.85 -4.19
CA GLY A 1218 -16.90 28.53 -5.45
C GLY A 1218 -15.48 29.10 -5.47
N GLY A 1219 -14.57 28.48 -6.21
CA GLY A 1219 -13.23 29.01 -6.51
C GLY A 1219 -12.19 28.89 -5.38
N TYR A 1220 -11.02 28.32 -5.71
CA TYR A 1220 -9.75 28.37 -4.96
C TYR A 1220 -9.67 27.89 -3.48
N THR A 1221 -10.76 27.69 -2.74
CA THR A 1221 -10.67 27.29 -1.31
C THR A 1221 -10.24 25.85 -1.08
N ALA A 1222 -10.33 24.96 -2.07
CA ALA A 1222 -9.60 23.70 -2.08
C ALA A 1222 -8.18 23.89 -2.68
N PRO A 1223 -7.09 23.63 -1.94
CA PRO A 1223 -5.78 23.46 -2.56
C PRO A 1223 -5.83 22.20 -3.43
N ARG A 1224 -5.05 22.15 -4.51
CA ARG A 1224 -4.88 20.91 -5.27
C ARG A 1224 -4.29 19.84 -4.35
N ARG A 1225 -5.07 18.80 -4.07
CA ARG A 1225 -4.57 17.50 -3.63
C ARG A 1225 -4.10 16.72 -4.86
#